data_AF-A0A7C7D048-F1
#
_entry.id   AF-A0A7C7D048-F1
#
_cell.length_a   1.000
_cell.length_b   1.000
_cell.length_c   1.000
_cell.angle_alpha   90.00
_cell.angle_beta   90.00
_cell.angle_gamma   90.00
#
_symmetry.space_group_name_H-M   'P 1'
#
loop_
_entity.id
_entity.type
_entity.pdbx_description
1 polymer ?
#
loop_
_entity_poly.entity_id
_entity_poly.type
_entity_poly.pdbx_seq_one_letter_code
_entity_poly.pdbx_strand_id
1 'polypeptide(L)'
;NIKQELEEYVVTNELQKHFRDFFAGYKKGIRGNTDKIGVWISGFFGSGKSHLLKILSYLLENREVDGKKAIDYFLDDKKVKDPMVVADMKLACSVPTDVILFNIDSKSETSGRKDKDTILNVFLKVFNEKLGYSTNPHVADLERQLDEEGLYDDFKEKYMEIAGSDWISSRHKFNFFKDRVIKTLTELEIMSLETANDWAKSTIKPYELSIQGFAEMVRDYLKSKGDNRQIVFLVDEMGQYIGDNTDLMLSLQTIAEDLGTICQGRAWVIVTSQQDIDSITEVIGRDFSKIQGRFDTRLNLTSANVDEVIKLRILEKTETANETLAVLYENKETIIKNLIIFNDTAEKKLYEDKKDFCKVYPFIPYQFNILASVLTSIRQHGASGKHLSEGERSMLALFKESAEKFMNEEDGAIIPFNIFYDALNKFLDHSHSVVISRALQNDYINPNREEENFNVNVLKTLFMIKYINEIEANSENITTLMVSHLDNDRRVLKEKVEEALDILVSQMLVQKNGNLYIFLTDEEQEINREIQNQDIETTDVIRKVSELIFADIYFEEKVKVANFKNRYSFGFNRMVDDLPYKSSQIFDFGAIIITPYSEINGQDSNLRMLSSAGKDVYVDLPNDAGFLNELRLSMKIEKFLSSPSTSNIP
;
A
#
# COMPACT_ATOMS: atom_id res chain seq x y z
N ASN A 1 19.61 11.01 -10.23
CA ASN A 1 21.01 11.24 -10.64
C ASN A 1 21.48 9.89 -11.16
N ILE A 2 21.48 9.67 -12.48
CA ILE A 2 21.58 8.31 -13.07
C ILE A 2 22.86 7.58 -12.64
N LYS A 3 23.98 8.31 -12.51
CA LYS A 3 25.25 7.76 -12.03
C LYS A 3 25.08 7.14 -10.64
N GLN A 4 24.52 7.92 -9.72
CA GLN A 4 24.31 7.50 -8.35
C GLN A 4 23.37 6.28 -8.27
N GLU A 5 22.32 6.25 -9.09
CA GLU A 5 21.41 5.09 -9.16
C GLU A 5 22.14 3.82 -9.61
N LEU A 6 23.02 3.91 -10.62
CA LEU A 6 23.81 2.78 -11.11
C LEU A 6 24.90 2.35 -10.11
N GLU A 7 25.59 3.28 -9.46
CA GLU A 7 26.64 3.01 -8.47
C GLU A 7 26.07 2.39 -7.18
N GLU A 8 24.94 2.90 -6.70
CA GLU A 8 24.33 2.45 -5.44
C GLU A 8 23.38 1.26 -5.61
N TYR A 9 23.12 0.80 -6.84
CA TYR A 9 22.26 -0.37 -7.07
C TYR A 9 22.90 -1.64 -6.51
N VAL A 10 22.17 -2.35 -5.65
CA VAL A 10 22.59 -3.61 -5.03
C VAL A 10 21.82 -4.77 -5.65
N VAL A 11 22.54 -5.78 -6.12
CA VAL A 11 21.96 -7.00 -6.70
C VAL A 11 21.96 -8.11 -5.64
N THR A 12 20.82 -8.24 -4.96
CA THR A 12 20.53 -9.30 -3.96
C THR A 12 20.54 -10.69 -4.58
N ASN A 13 20.57 -11.74 -3.76
CA ASN A 13 20.50 -13.12 -4.27
C ASN A 13 19.21 -13.40 -5.04
N GLU A 14 18.09 -12.77 -4.66
CA GLU A 14 16.83 -12.85 -5.40
C GLU A 14 16.95 -12.15 -6.76
N LEU A 15 17.50 -10.93 -6.80
CA LEU A 15 17.73 -10.20 -8.04
C LEU A 15 18.68 -10.93 -8.98
N GLN A 16 19.70 -11.66 -8.49
CA GLN A 16 20.56 -12.48 -9.37
C GLN A 16 19.73 -13.47 -10.20
N LYS A 17 18.68 -14.07 -9.62
CA LYS A 17 17.78 -14.99 -10.33
C LYS A 17 16.92 -14.23 -11.33
N HIS A 18 16.35 -13.09 -10.94
CA HIS A 18 15.54 -12.26 -11.82
C HIS A 18 16.33 -11.74 -13.03
N PHE A 19 17.58 -11.32 -12.83
CA PHE A 19 18.48 -10.94 -13.91
C PHE A 19 18.75 -12.13 -14.85
N ARG A 20 19.00 -13.33 -14.29
CA ARG A 20 19.17 -14.55 -15.11
C ARG A 20 17.95 -14.81 -15.98
N ASP A 21 16.77 -14.83 -15.39
CA ASP A 21 15.53 -15.18 -16.09
C ASP A 21 15.21 -14.12 -17.17
N PHE A 22 15.35 -12.84 -16.83
CA PHE A 22 15.17 -11.73 -17.77
C PHE A 22 16.13 -11.81 -18.96
N PHE A 23 17.46 -11.86 -18.72
CA PHE A 23 18.43 -11.82 -19.80
C PHE A 23 18.44 -13.13 -20.62
N ALA A 24 18.12 -14.27 -20.02
CA ALA A 24 17.93 -15.52 -20.73
C ALA A 24 16.71 -15.49 -21.67
N GLY A 25 15.61 -14.86 -21.25
CA GLY A 25 14.44 -14.58 -22.08
C GLY A 25 14.77 -13.61 -23.21
N TYR A 26 15.31 -12.44 -22.87
CA TYR A 26 15.63 -11.37 -23.83
C TYR A 26 16.59 -11.82 -24.93
N LYS A 27 17.60 -12.61 -24.58
CA LYS A 27 18.56 -13.20 -25.53
C LYS A 27 17.90 -14.04 -26.63
N LYS A 28 16.73 -14.65 -26.39
CA LYS A 28 16.02 -15.42 -27.42
C LYS A 28 15.55 -14.52 -28.56
N GLY A 29 15.09 -13.29 -28.25
CA GLY A 29 14.69 -12.30 -29.26
C GLY A 29 15.86 -11.64 -30.00
N ILE A 30 17.07 -11.70 -29.43
CA ILE A 30 18.30 -11.26 -30.12
C ILE A 30 18.80 -12.33 -31.10
N ARG A 31 18.81 -13.60 -30.70
CA ARG A 31 19.43 -14.68 -31.48
C ARG A 31 18.48 -15.37 -32.46
N GLY A 32 17.18 -15.13 -32.35
CA GLY A 32 16.17 -15.77 -33.19
C GLY A 32 14.80 -15.13 -32.98
N ASN A 33 13.77 -15.87 -33.36
CA ASN A 33 12.39 -15.40 -33.29
C ASN A 33 11.71 -15.90 -32.01
N THR A 34 11.00 -15.02 -31.32
CA THR A 34 10.15 -15.37 -30.17
C THR A 34 8.90 -14.50 -30.16
N ASP A 35 7.76 -15.10 -29.83
CA ASP A 35 6.50 -14.41 -29.57
C ASP A 35 6.29 -14.17 -28.06
N LYS A 36 7.19 -14.67 -27.21
CA LYS A 36 7.23 -14.45 -25.77
C LYS A 36 8.08 -13.22 -25.47
N ILE A 37 7.45 -12.06 -25.58
CA ILE A 37 8.10 -10.75 -25.48
C ILE A 37 7.67 -9.93 -24.26
N GLY A 38 6.77 -10.50 -23.44
CA GLY A 38 6.23 -9.88 -22.25
C GLY A 38 7.06 -10.20 -21.01
N VAL A 39 7.32 -9.19 -20.18
CA VAL A 39 7.93 -9.36 -18.86
C VAL A 39 7.03 -8.72 -17.81
N TRP A 40 6.66 -9.48 -16.79
CA TRP A 40 5.80 -9.01 -15.70
C TRP A 40 6.61 -8.86 -14.42
N ILE A 41 6.77 -7.64 -13.93
CA ILE A 41 7.45 -7.34 -12.67
C ILE A 41 6.40 -7.09 -11.59
N SER A 42 6.29 -8.00 -10.62
CA SER A 42 5.32 -7.95 -9.53
C SER A 42 5.98 -7.72 -8.17
N GLY A 43 5.18 -7.36 -7.16
CA GLY A 43 5.66 -7.11 -5.79
C GLY A 43 4.89 -6.00 -5.10
N PHE A 44 4.95 -5.93 -3.77
CA PHE A 44 4.23 -4.93 -2.96
C PHE A 44 4.78 -3.49 -3.15
N PHE A 45 4.13 -2.48 -2.57
CA PHE A 45 4.60 -1.09 -2.67
C PHE A 45 5.96 -0.89 -1.97
N GLY A 46 6.92 -0.24 -2.64
CA GLY A 46 8.27 -0.07 -2.09
C GLY A 46 9.22 -1.26 -2.27
N SER A 47 8.79 -2.34 -2.92
CA SER A 47 9.63 -3.51 -3.27
C SER A 47 10.76 -3.24 -4.28
N GLY A 48 10.75 -2.06 -4.91
CA GLY A 48 11.76 -1.65 -5.89
C GLY A 48 11.42 -1.95 -7.36
N LYS A 49 10.17 -2.29 -7.71
CA LYS A 49 9.73 -2.58 -9.09
C LYS A 49 10.12 -1.49 -10.10
N SER A 50 9.71 -0.25 -9.84
CA SER A 50 10.01 0.90 -10.71
C SER A 50 11.52 1.17 -10.81
N HIS A 51 12.26 0.90 -9.73
CA HIS A 51 13.72 1.04 -9.72
C HIS A 51 14.39 -0.06 -10.56
N LEU A 52 13.97 -1.32 -10.42
CA LEU A 52 14.41 -2.41 -11.30
C LEU A 52 14.09 -2.11 -12.76
N LEU A 53 12.87 -1.62 -13.05
CA LEU A 53 12.45 -1.22 -14.40
C LEU A 53 13.37 -0.13 -14.98
N LYS A 54 13.70 0.91 -14.20
CA LYS A 54 14.66 1.95 -14.58
C LYS A 54 16.06 1.40 -14.84
N ILE A 55 16.56 0.52 -13.97
CA ILE A 55 17.87 -0.09 -14.12
C ILE A 55 17.95 -0.95 -15.39
N LEU A 56 16.92 -1.74 -15.67
CA LEU A 56 16.81 -2.47 -16.94
C LEU A 56 16.80 -1.51 -18.13
N SER A 57 16.10 -0.37 -18.04
CA SER A 57 16.08 0.65 -19.08
C SER A 57 17.48 1.17 -19.42
N TYR A 58 18.31 1.45 -18.39
CA TYR A 58 19.68 1.94 -18.57
C TYR A 58 20.60 0.87 -19.15
N LEU A 59 20.45 -0.38 -18.71
CA LEU A 59 21.22 -1.51 -19.22
C LEU A 59 20.90 -1.81 -20.69
N LEU A 60 19.61 -1.87 -21.05
CA LEU A 60 19.18 -2.18 -22.41
C LEU A 60 19.56 -1.08 -23.41
N GLU A 61 19.43 0.19 -23.03
CA GLU A 61 19.93 1.32 -23.84
C GLU A 61 21.46 1.36 -23.88
N ASN A 62 22.11 0.68 -22.92
CA ASN A 62 23.55 0.72 -22.64
C ASN A 62 24.07 2.16 -22.57
N ARG A 63 23.28 3.02 -21.91
CA ARG A 63 23.47 4.47 -21.89
C ARG A 63 24.83 4.83 -21.33
N GLU A 64 25.49 5.78 -21.97
CA GLU A 64 26.72 6.38 -21.43
C GLU A 64 26.37 7.39 -20.34
N VAL A 65 26.93 7.18 -19.16
CA VAL A 65 26.69 7.96 -17.95
C VAL A 65 28.04 8.26 -17.32
N ASP A 66 28.41 9.54 -17.28
CA ASP A 66 29.70 10.02 -16.75
C ASP A 66 30.91 9.34 -17.42
N GLY A 67 30.88 9.20 -18.75
CA GLY A 67 31.97 8.60 -19.54
C GLY A 67 32.07 7.08 -19.45
N LYS A 68 31.14 6.41 -18.77
CA LYS A 68 31.10 4.96 -18.56
C LYS A 68 29.76 4.39 -19.02
N LYS A 69 29.75 3.21 -19.65
CA LYS A 69 28.49 2.59 -20.08
C LYS A 69 27.78 1.96 -18.90
N ALA A 70 26.44 1.93 -18.94
CA ALA A 70 25.62 1.38 -17.86
C ALA A 70 26.05 -0.03 -17.43
N ILE A 71 26.40 -0.91 -18.38
CA ILE A 71 26.87 -2.27 -18.07
C ILE A 71 28.17 -2.29 -17.26
N ASP A 72 29.09 -1.35 -17.49
CA ASP A 72 30.39 -1.36 -16.84
C ASP A 72 30.27 -1.07 -15.34
N TYR A 73 29.21 -0.38 -14.88
CA TYR A 73 28.93 -0.20 -13.46
C TYR A 73 28.60 -1.53 -12.76
N PHE A 74 28.01 -2.49 -13.49
CA PHE A 74 27.74 -3.82 -12.96
C PHE A 74 28.98 -4.72 -12.99
N LEU A 75 29.84 -4.54 -13.99
CA LEU A 75 31.03 -5.37 -14.18
C LEU A 75 32.16 -5.00 -13.21
N ASP A 76 32.45 -3.71 -13.06
CA ASP A 76 33.56 -3.23 -12.24
C ASP A 76 33.36 -3.55 -10.75
N ASP A 77 32.13 -3.34 -10.27
CA ASP A 77 31.75 -3.61 -8.88
C ASP A 77 31.36 -5.10 -8.66
N LYS A 78 31.46 -5.94 -9.70
CA LYS A 78 31.07 -7.36 -9.69
C LYS A 78 29.68 -7.60 -9.07
N LYS A 79 28.73 -6.74 -9.42
CA LYS A 79 27.36 -6.77 -8.87
C LYS A 79 26.64 -8.07 -9.22
N VAL A 80 26.92 -8.63 -10.38
CA VAL A 80 26.40 -9.93 -10.83
C VAL A 80 27.49 -10.99 -10.68
N LYS A 81 27.20 -12.04 -9.90
CA LYS A 81 28.18 -13.09 -9.56
C LYS A 81 28.27 -14.18 -10.63
N ASP A 82 27.17 -14.45 -11.31
CA ASP A 82 27.06 -15.52 -12.30
C ASP A 82 27.67 -15.10 -13.65
N PRO A 83 28.77 -15.75 -14.10
CA PRO A 83 29.43 -15.41 -15.36
C PRO A 83 28.54 -15.58 -16.59
N MET A 84 27.57 -16.50 -16.55
CA MET A 84 26.63 -16.73 -17.66
C MET A 84 25.66 -15.56 -17.79
N VAL A 85 25.15 -15.05 -16.67
CA VAL A 85 24.28 -13.87 -16.64
C VAL A 85 25.05 -12.65 -17.15
N VAL A 86 26.30 -12.48 -16.71
CA VAL A 86 27.17 -11.41 -17.21
C VAL A 86 27.36 -11.49 -18.74
N ALA A 87 27.55 -12.69 -19.30
CA ALA A 87 27.68 -12.86 -20.74
C ALA A 87 26.38 -12.50 -21.49
N ASP A 88 25.22 -12.87 -20.94
CA ASP A 88 23.92 -12.55 -21.53
C ASP A 88 23.58 -11.05 -21.42
N MET A 89 23.96 -10.40 -20.31
CA MET A 89 23.91 -8.94 -20.17
C MET A 89 24.77 -8.24 -21.22
N LYS A 90 26.02 -8.68 -21.41
CA LYS A 90 26.93 -8.13 -22.43
C LYS A 90 26.35 -8.27 -23.84
N LEU A 91 25.74 -9.42 -24.13
CA LEU A 91 25.06 -9.62 -25.40
C LEU A 91 23.90 -8.64 -25.57
N ALA A 92 23.02 -8.50 -24.58
CA ALA A 92 21.90 -7.56 -24.62
C ALA A 92 22.37 -6.11 -24.85
N CYS A 93 23.38 -5.68 -24.10
CA CYS A 93 23.93 -4.32 -24.18
C CYS A 93 24.73 -4.05 -25.47
N SER A 94 25.08 -5.09 -26.23
CA SER A 94 25.77 -4.95 -27.52
C SER A 94 24.83 -4.66 -28.69
N VAL A 95 23.52 -4.89 -28.49
CA VAL A 95 22.50 -4.70 -29.51
C VAL A 95 21.88 -3.30 -29.37
N PRO A 96 21.87 -2.47 -30.43
CA PRO A 96 21.26 -1.16 -30.36
C PRO A 96 19.75 -1.26 -30.07
N THR A 97 19.32 -0.67 -28.95
CA THR A 97 17.97 -0.83 -28.42
C THR A 97 17.34 0.52 -28.11
N ASP A 98 16.16 0.78 -28.68
CA ASP A 98 15.36 1.96 -28.38
C ASP A 98 14.49 1.70 -27.14
N VAL A 99 14.83 2.38 -26.05
CA VAL A 99 14.15 2.22 -24.76
C VAL A 99 13.12 3.33 -24.57
N ILE A 100 11.88 2.94 -24.25
CA ILE A 100 10.75 3.83 -23.96
C ILE A 100 10.24 3.52 -22.56
N LEU A 101 10.69 4.29 -21.57
CA LEU A 101 10.24 4.19 -20.19
C LEU A 101 9.18 5.25 -19.89
N PHE A 102 8.02 4.84 -19.38
CA PHE A 102 6.94 5.76 -19.02
C PHE A 102 6.04 5.19 -17.91
N ASN A 103 5.45 6.09 -17.14
CA ASN A 103 4.37 5.76 -16.20
C ASN A 103 3.03 5.94 -16.92
N ILE A 104 2.20 4.90 -16.95
CA ILE A 104 0.96 4.91 -17.75
C ILE A 104 -0.08 5.90 -17.21
N ASP A 105 -0.22 6.01 -15.89
CA ASP A 105 -1.15 6.95 -15.25
C ASP A 105 -0.80 8.40 -15.63
N SER A 106 0.48 8.75 -15.60
CA SER A 106 0.97 10.10 -15.94
C SER A 106 0.80 10.49 -17.41
N LYS A 107 0.77 9.50 -18.31
CA LYS A 107 0.68 9.71 -19.77
C LYS A 107 -0.75 9.66 -20.30
N SER A 108 -1.67 9.07 -19.53
CA SER A 108 -3.10 9.08 -19.81
C SER A 108 -3.72 10.45 -19.51
N GLU A 109 -4.49 11.01 -20.43
CA GLU A 109 -5.13 12.31 -20.21
C GLU A 109 -6.45 12.12 -19.45
N THR A 110 -6.55 12.65 -18.23
CA THR A 110 -7.76 12.60 -17.40
C THR A 110 -8.81 13.59 -17.91
N SER A 111 -9.29 13.40 -19.13
CA SER A 111 -10.23 14.33 -19.80
C SER A 111 -11.67 14.13 -19.31
N GLY A 112 -11.96 14.23 -18.01
CA GLY A 112 -13.29 14.47 -17.40
C GLY A 112 -14.50 13.60 -17.83
N ARG A 113 -14.31 12.64 -18.73
CA ARG A 113 -15.27 11.64 -19.19
C ARG A 113 -14.72 10.29 -18.74
N LYS A 114 -15.61 9.41 -18.32
CA LYS A 114 -15.31 8.08 -17.75
C LYS A 114 -14.57 7.11 -18.68
N ASP A 115 -14.10 7.56 -19.83
CA ASP A 115 -13.34 6.74 -20.76
C ASP A 115 -11.85 6.99 -20.48
N LYS A 116 -11.23 6.09 -19.70
CA LYS A 116 -9.77 5.97 -19.68
C LYS A 116 -9.28 5.90 -21.13
N ASP A 117 -8.24 6.66 -21.47
CA ASP A 117 -7.55 6.49 -22.76
C ASP A 117 -7.27 4.99 -22.98
N THR A 118 -7.47 4.49 -24.20
CA THR A 118 -7.12 3.09 -24.46
C THR A 118 -5.61 2.93 -24.28
N ILE A 119 -5.17 1.77 -23.78
CA ILE A 119 -3.73 1.47 -23.62
C ILE A 119 -2.98 1.68 -24.94
N LEU A 120 -3.64 1.35 -26.06
CA LEU A 120 -3.11 1.59 -27.40
C LEU A 120 -2.77 3.07 -27.66
N ASN A 121 -3.64 4.01 -27.27
CA ASN A 121 -3.39 5.43 -27.46
C ASN A 121 -2.15 5.89 -26.69
N VAL A 122 -1.96 5.39 -25.47
CA VAL A 122 -0.78 5.71 -24.66
C VAL A 122 0.49 5.15 -25.33
N PHE A 123 0.47 3.89 -25.77
CA PHE A 123 1.59 3.27 -26.50
C PHE A 123 1.95 4.02 -27.78
N LEU A 124 0.94 4.41 -28.58
CA LEU A 124 1.13 5.20 -29.79
C LEU A 124 1.75 6.56 -29.46
N LYS A 125 1.26 7.25 -28.42
CA LYS A 125 1.74 8.55 -27.97
C LYS A 125 3.22 8.50 -27.59
N VAL A 126 3.62 7.56 -26.72
CA VAL A 126 5.01 7.44 -26.28
C VAL A 126 5.95 6.95 -27.38
N PHE A 127 5.44 6.12 -28.30
CA PHE A 127 6.18 5.71 -29.49
C PHE A 127 6.46 6.93 -30.39
N ASN A 128 5.45 7.73 -30.70
CA ASN A 128 5.61 8.96 -31.49
C ASN A 128 6.57 9.94 -30.82
N GLU A 129 6.45 10.16 -29.50
CA GLU A 129 7.38 11.00 -28.74
C GLU A 129 8.82 10.51 -28.85
N LYS A 130 9.07 9.19 -28.77
CA LYS A 130 10.42 8.61 -28.91
C LYS A 130 11.02 8.88 -30.30
N LEU A 131 10.19 8.90 -31.33
CA LEU A 131 10.60 9.21 -32.70
C LEU A 131 10.76 10.72 -32.95
N GLY A 132 10.40 11.58 -31.99
CA GLY A 132 10.44 13.03 -32.13
C GLY A 132 9.16 13.65 -32.71
N TYR A 133 8.13 12.84 -32.97
CA TYR A 133 6.83 13.28 -33.50
C TYR A 133 5.91 13.85 -32.41
N SER A 134 4.79 14.40 -32.84
CA SER A 134 3.74 14.99 -32.02
C SER A 134 3.03 13.93 -31.17
N THR A 135 2.51 14.35 -30.02
CA THR A 135 1.62 13.50 -29.21
C THR A 135 0.22 13.38 -29.80
N ASN A 136 -0.16 14.30 -30.70
CA ASN A 136 -1.41 14.21 -31.45
C ASN A 136 -1.25 13.19 -32.58
N PRO A 137 -2.03 12.08 -32.61
CA PRO A 137 -1.87 11.02 -33.59
C PRO A 137 -1.96 11.48 -35.05
N HIS A 138 -2.87 12.40 -35.38
CA HIS A 138 -3.04 12.91 -36.75
C HIS A 138 -1.82 13.71 -37.22
N VAL A 139 -1.27 14.52 -36.33
CA VAL A 139 -0.07 15.33 -36.63
C VAL A 139 1.15 14.42 -36.73
N ALA A 140 1.27 13.44 -35.84
CA ALA A 140 2.37 12.48 -35.87
C ALA A 140 2.36 11.63 -37.14
N ASP A 141 1.18 11.27 -37.66
CA ASP A 141 1.06 10.51 -38.90
C ASP A 141 1.54 11.31 -40.12
N LEU A 142 1.20 12.61 -40.17
CA LEU A 142 1.75 13.51 -41.18
C LEU A 142 3.27 13.63 -41.06
N GLU A 143 3.78 13.89 -39.85
CA GLU A 143 5.23 14.02 -39.62
C GLU A 143 5.97 12.74 -40.03
N ARG A 144 5.40 11.56 -39.74
CA ARG A 144 5.96 10.27 -40.14
C ARG A 144 6.00 10.09 -41.64
N GLN A 145 4.92 10.40 -42.35
CA GLN A 145 4.87 10.32 -43.82
C GLN A 145 5.91 11.24 -44.46
N LEU A 146 6.03 12.47 -43.96
CA LEU A 146 7.03 13.43 -44.43
C LEU A 146 8.46 12.94 -44.19
N ASP A 147 8.73 12.29 -43.05
CA ASP A 147 10.04 11.75 -42.72
C ASP A 147 10.39 10.53 -43.60
N GLU A 148 9.41 9.65 -43.86
CA GLU A 148 9.56 8.50 -44.77
C GLU A 148 9.86 8.92 -46.21
N GLU A 149 9.30 10.05 -46.66
CA GLU A 149 9.58 10.64 -47.97
C GLU A 149 10.85 11.52 -47.99
N GLY A 150 11.48 11.77 -46.84
CA GLY A 150 12.66 12.63 -46.71
C GLY A 150 12.37 14.13 -46.86
N LEU A 151 11.11 14.54 -46.74
CA LEU A 151 10.63 15.92 -46.92
C LEU A 151 10.38 16.65 -45.59
N TYR A 152 10.61 16.00 -44.45
CA TYR A 152 10.29 16.58 -43.15
C TYR A 152 11.13 17.82 -42.80
N ASP A 153 12.41 17.83 -43.15
CA ASP A 153 13.28 19.00 -42.95
C ASP A 153 12.84 20.17 -43.84
N ASP A 154 12.59 19.91 -45.13
CA ASP A 154 12.08 20.91 -46.08
C ASP A 154 10.73 21.49 -45.61
N PHE A 155 9.85 20.65 -45.07
CA PHE A 155 8.59 21.07 -44.47
C PHE A 155 8.79 22.03 -43.30
N LYS A 156 9.73 21.73 -42.38
CA LYS A 156 10.01 22.61 -41.23
C LYS A 156 10.56 23.96 -41.67
N GLU A 157 11.47 23.98 -42.65
CA GLU A 157 12.03 25.22 -43.19
C GLU A 157 10.94 26.07 -43.86
N LYS A 158 10.13 25.45 -44.72
CA LYS A 158 9.04 26.15 -45.41
C LYS A 158 7.96 26.65 -44.45
N TYR A 159 7.61 25.86 -43.44
CA TYR A 159 6.66 26.26 -42.42
C TYR A 159 7.18 27.49 -41.66
N MET A 160 8.48 27.54 -41.34
CA MET A 160 9.10 28.69 -40.69
C MET A 160 9.00 29.96 -41.55
N GLU A 161 9.20 29.86 -42.87
CA GLU A 161 9.03 30.99 -43.81
C GLU A 161 7.60 31.53 -43.82
N ILE A 162 6.59 30.65 -43.79
CA ILE A 162 5.17 31.01 -43.91
C ILE A 162 4.58 31.47 -42.57
N ALA A 163 4.86 30.75 -41.49
CA ALA A 163 4.24 30.95 -40.19
C ALA A 163 5.05 31.90 -39.28
N GLY A 164 6.35 32.08 -39.56
CA GLY A 164 7.27 32.85 -38.73
C GLY A 164 7.62 32.19 -37.39
N SER A 165 7.26 30.92 -37.18
CA SER A 165 7.56 30.17 -35.97
C SER A 165 7.96 28.73 -36.30
N ASP A 166 8.85 28.17 -35.48
CA ASP A 166 9.33 26.80 -35.63
C ASP A 166 8.19 25.77 -35.55
N TRP A 167 8.22 24.76 -36.41
CA TRP A 167 7.17 23.73 -36.48
C TRP A 167 7.07 22.95 -35.16
N ILE A 168 8.19 22.49 -34.60
CA ILE A 168 8.20 21.67 -33.37
C ILE A 168 7.61 22.46 -32.20
N SER A 169 7.94 23.75 -32.10
CA SER A 169 7.39 24.64 -31.07
C SER A 169 5.90 24.96 -31.27
N SER A 170 5.37 24.87 -32.49
CA SER A 170 4.01 25.33 -32.83
C SER A 170 3.01 24.21 -33.11
N ARG A 171 3.46 22.96 -33.36
CA ARG A 171 2.60 21.80 -33.69
C ARG A 171 1.54 21.47 -32.64
N HIS A 172 1.75 21.84 -31.38
CA HIS A 172 0.74 21.70 -30.32
C HIS A 172 -0.51 22.58 -30.53
N LYS A 173 -0.39 23.65 -31.34
CA LYS A 173 -1.48 24.55 -31.74
C LYS A 173 -2.02 24.22 -33.14
N PHE A 174 -1.74 23.02 -33.66
CA PHE A 174 -2.15 22.59 -35.00
C PHE A 174 -3.60 22.93 -35.34
N ASN A 175 -4.54 22.72 -34.39
CA ASN A 175 -5.95 23.01 -34.60
C ASN A 175 -6.26 24.49 -34.92
N PHE A 176 -5.42 25.44 -34.48
CA PHE A 176 -5.57 26.86 -34.74
C PHE A 176 -4.85 27.33 -36.00
N PHE A 177 -3.81 26.62 -36.44
CA PHE A 177 -2.94 27.02 -37.55
C PHE A 177 -3.00 26.07 -38.75
N LYS A 178 -4.15 25.39 -38.93
CA LYS A 178 -4.35 24.43 -40.03
C LYS A 178 -4.13 25.05 -41.41
N ASP A 179 -4.56 26.30 -41.59
CA ASP A 179 -4.36 27.10 -42.80
C ASP A 179 -2.89 27.22 -43.20
N ARG A 180 -2.01 27.45 -42.21
CA ARG A 180 -0.56 27.56 -42.41
C ARG A 180 0.05 26.22 -42.82
N VAL A 181 -0.40 25.13 -42.20
CA VAL A 181 0.04 23.77 -42.55
C VAL A 181 -0.39 23.41 -43.97
N ILE A 182 -1.65 23.65 -44.33
CA ILE A 182 -2.19 23.41 -45.68
C ILE A 182 -1.38 24.20 -46.72
N LYS A 183 -1.11 25.48 -46.46
CA LYS A 183 -0.31 26.32 -47.34
C LYS A 183 1.10 25.77 -47.53
N THR A 184 1.74 25.31 -46.45
CA THR A 184 3.08 24.70 -46.48
C THR A 184 3.10 23.42 -47.32
N LEU A 185 2.14 22.51 -47.11
CA LEU A 185 2.03 21.27 -47.87
C LEU A 185 1.77 21.52 -49.37
N THR A 186 1.00 22.56 -49.68
CA THR A 186 0.67 22.93 -51.07
C THR A 186 1.86 23.58 -51.78
N GLU A 187 2.59 24.47 -51.12
CA GLU A 187 3.76 25.16 -51.71
C GLU A 187 4.96 24.22 -51.94
N LEU A 188 5.08 23.15 -51.14
CA LEU A 188 6.08 22.10 -51.35
C LEU A 188 5.64 21.03 -52.36
N GLU A 189 4.47 21.19 -52.98
CA GLU A 189 3.87 20.22 -53.91
C GLU A 189 3.68 18.80 -53.33
N ILE A 190 3.69 18.66 -51.99
CA ILE A 190 3.48 17.40 -51.27
C ILE A 190 2.03 16.93 -51.47
N MET A 191 1.09 17.87 -51.46
CA MET A 191 -0.34 17.62 -51.69
C MET A 191 -0.96 18.73 -52.53
N SER A 192 -1.98 18.38 -53.32
CA SER A 192 -2.84 19.40 -53.92
C SER A 192 -3.62 20.15 -52.83
N LEU A 193 -4.02 21.40 -53.11
CA LEU A 193 -4.81 22.20 -52.17
C LEU A 193 -6.11 21.49 -51.76
N GLU A 194 -6.75 20.78 -52.68
CA GLU A 194 -7.98 20.02 -52.42
C GLU A 194 -7.70 18.86 -51.45
N THR A 195 -6.66 18.07 -51.72
CA THR A 195 -6.23 16.96 -50.85
C THR A 195 -5.83 17.43 -49.45
N ALA A 196 -5.06 18.52 -49.35
CA ALA A 196 -4.62 19.07 -48.07
C ALA A 196 -5.80 19.59 -47.22
N ASN A 197 -6.81 20.20 -47.87
CA ASN A 197 -8.03 20.62 -47.19
C ASN A 197 -8.85 19.43 -46.68
N ASP A 198 -8.97 18.36 -47.47
CA ASP A 198 -9.71 17.17 -47.06
C ASP A 198 -8.99 16.38 -45.95
N TRP A 199 -7.66 16.31 -45.99
CA TRP A 199 -6.85 15.82 -44.88
C TRP A 199 -7.09 16.67 -43.61
N ALA A 200 -7.02 18.00 -43.70
CA ALA A 200 -7.22 18.86 -42.53
C ALA A 200 -8.63 18.75 -41.90
N LYS A 201 -9.65 18.41 -42.71
CA LYS A 201 -11.00 18.07 -42.22
C LYS A 201 -11.04 16.70 -41.55
N SER A 202 -10.29 15.71 -42.06
CA SER A 202 -10.26 14.35 -41.50
C SER A 202 -9.68 14.33 -40.08
N THR A 203 -8.74 15.24 -39.76
CA THR A 203 -8.14 15.35 -38.43
C THR A 203 -9.11 15.80 -37.31
N ILE A 204 -10.36 16.15 -37.65
CA ILE A 204 -11.41 16.50 -36.67
C ILE A 204 -12.04 15.22 -36.09
N LYS A 205 -11.99 14.11 -36.83
CA LYS A 205 -12.51 12.82 -36.38
C LYS A 205 -11.51 12.14 -35.42
N PRO A 206 -11.97 11.24 -34.52
CA PRO A 206 -11.08 10.39 -33.76
C PRO A 206 -10.12 9.63 -34.68
N TYR A 207 -8.85 9.53 -34.29
CA TYR A 207 -7.88 8.74 -35.03
C TYR A 207 -8.15 7.26 -34.74
N GLU A 208 -8.51 6.49 -35.76
CA GLU A 208 -8.77 5.06 -35.64
C GLU A 208 -7.52 4.27 -36.03
N LEU A 209 -6.89 3.63 -35.04
CA LEU A 209 -5.77 2.71 -35.24
C LEU A 209 -6.09 1.39 -34.55
N SER A 210 -5.90 0.28 -35.26
CA SER A 210 -5.98 -1.05 -34.65
C SER A 210 -4.67 -1.42 -33.96
N ILE A 211 -4.73 -2.33 -33.00
CA ILE A 211 -3.54 -2.85 -32.32
C ILE A 211 -2.57 -3.49 -33.32
N GLN A 212 -3.10 -4.24 -34.29
CA GLN A 212 -2.32 -4.79 -35.39
C GLN A 212 -1.63 -3.69 -36.21
N GLY A 213 -2.33 -2.61 -36.56
CA GLY A 213 -1.75 -1.49 -37.30
C GLY A 213 -0.61 -0.80 -36.53
N PHE A 214 -0.73 -0.68 -35.21
CA PHE A 214 0.37 -0.22 -34.36
C PHE A 214 1.57 -1.17 -34.38
N ALA A 215 1.37 -2.48 -34.30
CA ALA A 215 2.46 -3.46 -34.37
C ALA A 215 3.16 -3.47 -35.74
N GLU A 216 2.42 -3.28 -36.83
CA GLU A 216 2.98 -3.11 -38.18
C GLU A 216 3.82 -1.83 -38.29
N MET A 217 3.34 -0.73 -37.72
CA MET A 217 4.07 0.54 -37.65
C MET A 217 5.39 0.40 -36.89
N VAL A 218 5.40 -0.31 -35.75
CA VAL A 218 6.63 -0.59 -35.00
C VAL A 218 7.59 -1.46 -35.82
N ARG A 219 7.08 -2.48 -36.53
CA ARG A 219 7.89 -3.32 -37.42
C ARG A 219 8.54 -2.52 -38.53
N ASP A 220 7.80 -1.61 -39.16
CA ASP A 220 8.31 -0.84 -40.30
C ASP A 220 9.38 0.17 -39.85
N TYR A 221 9.23 0.76 -38.67
CA TYR A 221 10.31 1.49 -38.00
C TYR A 221 11.54 0.61 -37.73
N LEU A 222 11.37 -0.59 -37.17
CA LEU A 222 12.49 -1.49 -36.88
C LEU A 222 13.22 -1.93 -38.16
N LYS A 223 12.51 -2.08 -39.28
CA LYS A 223 13.11 -2.37 -40.59
C LYS A 223 13.91 -1.19 -41.13
N SER A 224 13.43 0.04 -40.98
CA SER A 224 14.12 1.24 -41.49
C SER A 224 15.45 1.51 -40.78
N LYS A 225 15.61 1.06 -39.52
CA LYS A 225 16.85 1.18 -38.74
C LYS A 225 17.86 0.05 -38.96
N GLY A 226 17.56 -0.91 -39.83
CA GLY A 226 18.45 -2.02 -40.20
C GLY A 226 18.24 -3.31 -39.39
N ASP A 227 19.05 -4.31 -39.73
CA ASP A 227 18.98 -5.62 -39.08
C ASP A 227 19.47 -5.54 -37.64
N ASN A 228 18.72 -6.20 -36.73
CA ASN A 228 19.05 -6.34 -35.32
C ASN A 228 18.81 -5.10 -34.41
N ARG A 229 18.13 -4.04 -34.89
CA ARG A 229 17.60 -2.99 -33.98
C ARG A 229 16.47 -3.56 -33.11
N GLN A 230 16.44 -3.22 -31.83
CA GLN A 230 15.44 -3.65 -30.86
C GLN A 230 14.66 -2.45 -30.32
N ILE A 231 13.42 -2.65 -29.87
CA ILE A 231 12.63 -1.64 -29.14
C ILE A 231 12.02 -2.27 -27.89
N VAL A 232 12.01 -1.52 -26.78
CA VAL A 232 11.49 -2.00 -25.50
C VAL A 232 10.58 -0.94 -24.88
N PHE A 233 9.33 -1.31 -24.63
CA PHE A 233 8.35 -0.53 -23.89
C PHE A 233 8.40 -0.94 -22.42
N LEU A 234 8.80 -0.02 -21.54
CA LEU A 234 8.84 -0.21 -20.10
C LEU A 234 7.73 0.63 -19.46
N VAL A 235 6.68 -0.05 -19.03
CA VAL A 235 5.44 0.56 -18.54
C VAL A 235 5.37 0.43 -17.02
N ASP A 236 5.48 1.55 -16.33
CA ASP A 236 5.33 1.61 -14.88
C ASP A 236 3.86 1.79 -14.47
N GLU A 237 3.48 1.19 -13.35
CA GLU A 237 2.14 1.19 -12.73
C GLU A 237 1.01 0.57 -13.57
N MET A 238 1.35 -0.33 -14.51
CA MET A 238 0.39 -1.00 -15.37
C MET A 238 -0.71 -1.75 -14.61
N GLY A 239 -0.34 -2.51 -13.57
CA GLY A 239 -1.32 -3.31 -12.80
C GLY A 239 -2.39 -2.44 -12.13
N GLN A 240 -2.01 -1.27 -11.62
CA GLN A 240 -2.95 -0.33 -10.99
C GLN A 240 -3.82 0.37 -12.04
N TYR A 241 -3.25 0.74 -13.18
CA TYR A 241 -3.99 1.34 -14.28
C TYR A 241 -5.11 0.44 -14.80
N ILE A 242 -4.84 -0.88 -14.91
CA ILE A 242 -5.84 -1.88 -15.26
C ILE A 242 -6.88 -1.97 -14.13
N GLY A 243 -6.46 -2.15 -12.88
CA GLY A 243 -7.35 -2.43 -11.76
C GLY A 243 -8.23 -3.64 -12.07
N ASP A 244 -9.55 -3.50 -11.91
CA ASP A 244 -10.52 -4.55 -12.24
C ASP A 244 -11.05 -4.47 -13.69
N ASN A 245 -10.48 -3.62 -14.55
CA ASN A 245 -10.98 -3.41 -15.91
C ASN A 245 -10.49 -4.50 -16.87
N THR A 246 -11.39 -5.40 -17.24
CA THR A 246 -11.10 -6.53 -18.14
C THR A 246 -10.71 -6.11 -19.55
N ASP A 247 -11.26 -5.00 -20.06
CA ASP A 247 -11.05 -4.56 -21.44
C ASP A 247 -9.65 -3.95 -21.62
N LEU A 248 -9.13 -3.29 -20.58
CA LEU A 248 -7.75 -2.85 -20.52
C LEU A 248 -6.78 -4.05 -20.48
N MET A 249 -7.08 -5.08 -19.68
CA MET A 249 -6.26 -6.29 -19.67
C MET A 249 -6.23 -6.99 -21.03
N LEU A 250 -7.39 -7.10 -21.70
CA LEU A 250 -7.48 -7.65 -23.05
C LEU A 250 -6.70 -6.81 -24.08
N SER A 251 -6.72 -5.48 -23.93
CA SER A 251 -5.96 -4.59 -24.80
C SER A 251 -4.44 -4.79 -24.64
N LEU A 252 -3.94 -4.90 -23.40
CA LEU A 252 -2.52 -5.21 -23.13
C LEU A 252 -2.13 -6.58 -23.70
N GLN A 253 -2.98 -7.60 -23.49
CA GLN A 253 -2.77 -8.94 -24.05
C GLN A 253 -2.60 -8.88 -25.56
N THR A 254 -3.51 -8.19 -26.25
CA THR A 254 -3.53 -8.11 -27.71
C THR A 254 -2.32 -7.33 -28.23
N ILE A 255 -1.91 -6.25 -27.56
CA ILE A 255 -0.69 -5.51 -27.90
C ILE A 255 0.55 -6.42 -27.81
N ALA A 256 0.69 -7.18 -26.72
CA ALA A 256 1.81 -8.10 -26.57
C ALA A 256 1.78 -9.25 -27.60
N GLU A 257 0.58 -9.76 -27.95
CA GLU A 257 0.39 -10.81 -28.96
C GLU A 257 0.77 -10.33 -30.36
N ASP A 258 0.26 -9.17 -30.79
CA ASP A 258 0.52 -8.62 -32.12
C ASP A 258 1.98 -8.18 -32.27
N LEU A 259 2.57 -7.53 -31.25
CA LEU A 259 3.99 -7.20 -31.25
C LEU A 259 4.88 -8.45 -31.30
N GLY A 260 4.57 -9.46 -30.49
CA GLY A 260 5.31 -10.73 -30.49
C GLY A 260 5.26 -11.43 -31.84
N THR A 261 4.09 -11.46 -32.48
CA THR A 261 3.88 -12.14 -33.76
C THR A 261 4.50 -11.38 -34.93
N ILE A 262 4.33 -10.06 -34.98
CA ILE A 262 4.73 -9.21 -36.11
C ILE A 262 6.20 -8.80 -36.04
N CYS A 263 6.72 -8.49 -34.83
CA CYS A 263 8.10 -8.07 -34.63
C CYS A 263 9.04 -9.23 -34.27
N GLN A 264 8.52 -10.43 -34.01
CA GLN A 264 9.27 -11.68 -33.84
C GLN A 264 10.42 -11.60 -32.83
N GLY A 265 10.20 -10.92 -31.69
CA GLY A 265 11.22 -10.77 -30.65
C GLY A 265 12.06 -9.50 -30.74
N ARG A 266 11.78 -8.63 -31.73
CA ARG A 266 12.41 -7.31 -31.88
C ARG A 266 11.73 -6.18 -31.09
N ALA A 267 10.54 -6.43 -30.55
CA ALA A 267 9.77 -5.50 -29.73
C ALA A 267 9.34 -6.18 -28.43
N TRP A 268 9.66 -5.57 -27.28
CA TRP A 268 9.38 -6.12 -25.95
C TRP A 268 8.48 -5.21 -25.13
N VAL A 269 7.68 -5.80 -24.26
CA VAL A 269 6.78 -5.09 -23.33
C VAL A 269 7.07 -5.55 -21.91
N ILE A 270 7.61 -4.66 -21.09
CA ILE A 270 7.94 -4.91 -19.68
C ILE A 270 7.01 -4.06 -18.84
N VAL A 271 6.27 -4.66 -17.91
CA VAL A 271 5.27 -3.96 -17.10
C VAL A 271 5.49 -4.17 -15.61
N THR A 272 5.13 -3.17 -14.79
CA THR A 272 5.10 -3.33 -13.33
C THR A 272 3.66 -3.45 -12.81
N SER A 273 3.47 -4.28 -11.80
CA SER A 273 2.19 -4.51 -11.13
C SER A 273 2.39 -4.78 -9.64
N GLN A 274 1.36 -4.51 -8.82
CA GLN A 274 1.39 -4.92 -7.42
C GLN A 274 1.16 -6.42 -7.26
N GLN A 275 0.27 -6.96 -8.09
CA GLN A 275 -0.15 -8.35 -8.07
C GLN A 275 0.56 -9.17 -9.14
N ASP A 276 0.77 -10.44 -8.83
CA ASP A 276 1.21 -11.44 -9.80
C ASP A 276 0.15 -11.59 -10.89
N ILE A 277 0.59 -11.80 -12.14
CA ILE A 277 -0.31 -11.94 -13.28
C ILE A 277 -1.34 -13.06 -13.06
N ASP A 278 -0.95 -14.17 -12.43
CA ASP A 278 -1.83 -15.30 -12.16
C ASP A 278 -2.99 -14.90 -11.23
N SER A 279 -2.67 -14.19 -10.14
CA SER A 279 -3.68 -13.73 -9.16
C SER A 279 -4.70 -12.77 -9.76
N ILE A 280 -4.27 -11.89 -10.68
CA ILE A 280 -5.18 -10.98 -11.39
C ILE A 280 -6.11 -11.78 -12.31
N THR A 281 -5.56 -12.77 -13.02
CA THR A 281 -6.33 -13.54 -14.01
C THR A 281 -7.34 -14.52 -13.40
N GLU A 282 -7.06 -15.07 -12.20
CA GLU A 282 -7.97 -15.97 -11.50
C GLU A 282 -9.25 -15.26 -10.99
N VAL A 283 -9.12 -14.02 -10.52
CA VAL A 283 -10.23 -13.24 -9.94
C VAL A 283 -11.26 -12.82 -10.99
N ILE A 284 -10.84 -12.66 -12.25
CA ILE A 284 -11.66 -12.04 -13.30
C ILE A 284 -12.56 -13.05 -14.05
N GLY A 285 -12.37 -14.36 -13.86
CA GLY A 285 -13.27 -15.41 -14.37
C GLY A 285 -13.35 -15.56 -15.90
N ARG A 286 -12.46 -14.88 -16.67
CA ARG A 286 -12.29 -15.04 -18.13
C ARG A 286 -10.97 -15.75 -18.44
N ASP A 287 -10.90 -16.42 -19.60
CA ASP A 287 -9.69 -17.13 -20.04
C ASP A 287 -8.59 -16.16 -20.49
N PHE A 288 -7.68 -15.86 -19.56
CA PHE A 288 -6.46 -15.07 -19.77
C PHE A 288 -5.20 -15.95 -19.89
N SER A 289 -5.34 -17.23 -20.24
CA SER A 289 -4.19 -18.12 -20.46
C SER A 289 -3.23 -17.60 -21.53
N LYS A 290 -3.73 -16.85 -22.52
CA LYS A 290 -2.93 -16.22 -23.58
C LYS A 290 -1.97 -15.15 -23.05
N ILE A 291 -2.41 -14.21 -22.22
CA ILE A 291 -1.52 -13.17 -21.67
C ILE A 291 -0.43 -13.81 -20.80
N GLN A 292 -0.78 -14.84 -20.02
CA GLN A 292 0.19 -15.60 -19.22
C GLN A 292 1.27 -16.25 -20.11
N GLY A 293 0.90 -16.77 -21.29
CA GLY A 293 1.84 -17.35 -22.24
C GLY A 293 2.77 -16.34 -22.93
N ARG A 294 2.34 -15.07 -23.05
CA ARG A 294 3.13 -13.97 -23.64
C ARG A 294 4.05 -13.29 -22.62
N PHE A 295 3.59 -13.18 -21.38
CA PHE A 295 4.34 -12.73 -20.21
C PHE A 295 4.95 -13.92 -19.47
N ASP A 296 5.80 -14.67 -20.16
CA ASP A 296 6.42 -15.90 -19.61
C ASP A 296 7.50 -15.60 -18.57
N THR A 297 8.14 -14.43 -18.69
CA THR A 297 9.19 -13.96 -17.79
C THR A 297 8.55 -13.17 -16.66
N ARG A 298 8.55 -13.76 -15.46
CA ARG A 298 7.86 -13.22 -14.28
C ARG A 298 8.87 -12.94 -13.20
N LEU A 299 9.00 -11.67 -12.83
CA LEU A 299 9.97 -11.19 -11.84
C LEU A 299 9.19 -10.71 -10.61
N ASN A 300 8.98 -11.60 -9.64
CA ASN A 300 8.29 -11.26 -8.40
C ASN A 300 9.30 -10.76 -7.35
N LEU A 301 9.18 -9.49 -6.96
CA LEU A 301 10.02 -8.85 -5.94
C LEU A 301 9.37 -8.99 -4.56
N THR A 302 9.95 -9.87 -3.74
CA THR A 302 9.45 -10.15 -2.39
C THR A 302 9.95 -9.16 -1.34
N SER A 303 9.40 -9.21 -0.12
CA SER A 303 9.91 -8.40 1.01
C SER A 303 11.35 -8.74 1.36
N ALA A 304 11.74 -10.01 1.23
CA ALA A 304 13.11 -10.47 1.49
C ALA A 304 14.15 -9.76 0.61
N ASN A 305 13.79 -9.38 -0.62
CA ASN A 305 14.65 -8.57 -1.48
C ASN A 305 14.94 -7.20 -0.84
N VAL A 306 13.92 -6.53 -0.30
CA VAL A 306 14.08 -5.21 0.33
C VAL A 306 14.90 -5.33 1.61
N ASP A 307 14.64 -6.37 2.41
CA ASP A 307 15.41 -6.68 3.61
C ASP A 307 16.90 -6.80 3.30
N GLU A 308 17.25 -7.58 2.26
CA GLU A 308 18.65 -7.78 1.84
C GLU A 308 19.27 -6.47 1.34
N VAL A 309 18.53 -5.65 0.57
CA VAL A 309 19.01 -4.33 0.13
C VAL A 309 19.28 -3.41 1.31
N ILE A 310 18.38 -3.34 2.31
CA ILE A 310 18.59 -2.51 3.50
C ILE A 310 19.81 -2.99 4.30
N LYS A 311 19.92 -4.31 4.51
CA LYS A 311 21.06 -4.92 5.22
C LYS A 311 22.39 -4.57 4.55
N LEU A 312 22.47 -4.63 3.22
CA LEU A 312 23.70 -4.36 2.47
C LEU A 312 23.99 -2.86 2.28
N ARG A 313 22.96 -2.03 2.04
CA ARG A 313 23.17 -0.62 1.66
C ARG A 313 23.19 0.34 2.85
N ILE A 314 22.46 0.03 3.92
CA ILE A 314 22.32 0.92 5.08
C ILE A 314 23.03 0.33 6.29
N LEU A 315 22.92 -0.98 6.51
CA LEU A 315 23.31 -1.61 7.77
C LEU A 315 24.63 -2.37 7.72
N GLU A 316 25.36 -2.34 6.61
CA GLU A 316 26.66 -3.00 6.54
C GLU A 316 27.61 -2.43 7.60
N LYS A 317 28.14 -3.31 8.44
CA LYS A 317 28.97 -2.96 9.60
C LYS A 317 30.44 -3.14 9.29
N THR A 318 31.28 -2.31 9.91
CA THR A 318 32.73 -2.55 9.93
C THR A 318 33.04 -3.85 10.69
N GLU A 319 34.22 -4.42 10.45
CA GLU A 319 34.66 -5.63 11.15
C GLU A 319 34.64 -5.46 12.67
N THR A 320 35.16 -4.33 13.17
CA THR A 320 35.16 -4.00 14.60
C THR A 320 33.75 -3.88 15.18
N ALA A 321 32.81 -3.27 14.45
CA ALA A 321 31.43 -3.16 14.90
C ALA A 321 30.73 -4.53 14.96
N ASN A 322 31.00 -5.42 14.00
CA ASN A 322 30.48 -6.79 14.03
C ASN A 322 30.98 -7.56 15.26
N GLU A 323 32.24 -7.41 15.63
CA GLU A 323 32.80 -8.06 16.84
C GLU A 323 32.13 -7.54 18.11
N THR A 324 31.99 -6.22 18.26
CA THR A 324 31.32 -5.60 19.41
C THR A 324 29.86 -6.06 19.53
N LEU A 325 29.11 -6.01 18.42
CA LEU A 325 27.70 -6.42 18.40
C LEU A 325 27.52 -7.93 18.66
N ALA A 326 28.46 -8.76 18.21
CA ALA A 326 28.44 -10.19 18.49
C ALA A 326 28.58 -10.47 19.99
N VAL A 327 29.52 -9.79 20.66
CA VAL A 327 29.69 -9.89 22.13
C VAL A 327 28.47 -9.35 22.87
N LEU A 328 27.91 -8.23 22.40
CA LEU A 328 26.69 -7.65 22.98
C LEU A 328 25.52 -8.64 22.92
N TYR A 329 25.31 -9.28 21.77
CA TYR A 329 24.25 -10.28 21.61
C TYR A 329 24.49 -11.51 22.49
N GLU A 330 25.71 -12.05 22.53
CA GLU A 330 26.04 -13.21 23.38
C GLU A 330 25.77 -12.93 24.87
N ASN A 331 26.04 -11.71 25.33
CA ASN A 331 25.78 -11.30 26.72
C ASN A 331 24.30 -11.02 27.01
N LYS A 332 23.52 -10.59 26.00
CA LYS A 332 22.14 -10.12 26.18
C LYS A 332 21.09 -11.01 25.51
N GLU A 333 21.44 -12.18 24.96
CA GLU A 333 20.53 -13.03 24.17
C GLU A 333 19.23 -13.35 24.93
N THR A 334 19.34 -13.78 26.19
CA THR A 334 18.17 -14.10 27.03
C THR A 334 17.32 -12.85 27.32
N ILE A 335 17.96 -11.69 27.51
CA ILE A 335 17.29 -10.42 27.74
C ILE A 335 16.50 -10.03 26.49
N ILE A 336 17.12 -10.09 25.31
CA ILE A 336 16.49 -9.81 24.01
C ILE A 336 15.25 -10.68 23.81
N LYS A 337 15.35 -11.98 24.07
CA LYS A 337 14.21 -12.93 23.95
C LYS A 337 13.06 -12.60 24.89
N ASN A 338 13.34 -12.08 26.09
CA ASN A 338 12.31 -11.69 27.05
C ASN A 338 11.75 -10.27 26.79
N LEU A 339 12.52 -9.42 26.11
CA LEU A 339 12.08 -8.08 25.75
C LEU A 339 11.11 -8.07 24.57
N ILE A 340 11.32 -8.95 23.59
CA ILE A 340 10.59 -8.94 22.32
C ILE A 340 9.63 -10.13 22.27
N ILE A 341 8.46 -9.98 22.89
CA ILE A 341 7.42 -11.01 22.97
C ILE A 341 6.16 -10.52 22.26
N PHE A 342 5.61 -11.34 21.37
CA PHE A 342 4.31 -11.13 20.76
C PHE A 342 3.40 -12.30 21.13
N ASN A 343 2.16 -11.98 21.52
CA ASN A 343 1.14 -12.99 21.88
C ASN A 343 0.11 -13.18 20.76
N ASP A 344 0.50 -12.91 19.52
CA ASP A 344 -0.37 -12.99 18.35
C ASP A 344 -0.51 -14.43 17.82
N THR A 345 -1.54 -14.67 17.03
CA THR A 345 -1.72 -15.92 16.28
C THR A 345 -0.70 -16.10 15.14
N ALA A 346 -0.21 -15.00 14.58
CA ALA A 346 0.76 -15.01 13.48
C ALA A 346 2.20 -14.87 13.98
N GLU A 347 3.05 -15.85 13.67
CA GLU A 347 4.47 -15.86 14.06
C GLU A 347 5.22 -14.64 13.50
N LYS A 348 6.09 -14.05 14.31
CA LYS A 348 6.93 -12.90 13.94
C LYS A 348 8.39 -13.32 13.82
N LYS A 349 9.07 -12.83 12.79
CA LYS A 349 10.51 -13.03 12.64
C LYS A 349 11.25 -12.26 13.73
N LEU A 350 11.99 -12.98 14.55
CA LEU A 350 12.93 -12.43 15.53
C LEU A 350 14.37 -12.72 15.09
N TYR A 351 15.35 -12.27 15.86
CA TYR A 351 16.76 -12.57 15.59
C TYR A 351 16.99 -14.08 15.61
N GLU A 352 17.46 -14.65 14.50
CA GLU A 352 17.75 -16.09 14.40
C GLU A 352 19.01 -16.46 15.19
N ASP A 353 20.06 -15.66 15.05
CA ASP A 353 21.35 -15.86 15.70
C ASP A 353 22.13 -14.53 15.82
N LYS A 354 23.34 -14.62 16.37
CA LYS A 354 24.25 -13.46 16.50
C LYS A 354 24.62 -12.82 15.17
N LYS A 355 24.69 -13.59 14.07
CA LYS A 355 25.05 -13.06 12.75
C LYS A 355 23.90 -12.27 12.17
N ASP A 356 22.66 -12.74 12.33
CA ASP A 356 21.48 -12.00 11.90
C ASP A 356 21.34 -10.71 12.72
N PHE A 357 21.51 -10.77 14.05
CA PHE A 357 21.54 -9.57 14.90
C PHE A 357 22.52 -8.51 14.38
N CYS A 358 23.77 -8.87 14.09
CA CYS A 358 24.76 -7.92 13.56
C CYS A 358 24.35 -7.29 12.22
N LYS A 359 23.66 -8.06 11.36
CA LYS A 359 23.22 -7.59 10.03
C LYS A 359 22.03 -6.62 10.10
N VAL A 360 21.16 -6.76 11.10
CA VAL A 360 19.93 -5.95 11.20
C VAL A 360 19.99 -4.85 12.26
N TYR A 361 20.89 -4.94 13.24
CA TYR A 361 21.03 -3.91 14.28
C TYR A 361 21.21 -2.50 13.69
N PRO A 362 20.50 -1.47 14.19
CA PRO A 362 19.70 -1.42 15.43
C PRO A 362 18.19 -1.76 15.27
N PHE A 363 17.80 -2.44 14.18
CA PHE A 363 16.42 -2.86 13.91
C PHE A 363 16.15 -4.30 14.34
N ILE A 364 14.86 -4.62 14.52
CA ILE A 364 14.38 -5.97 14.83
C ILE A 364 13.79 -6.61 13.55
N PRO A 365 14.03 -7.90 13.25
CA PRO A 365 13.62 -8.51 11.98
C PRO A 365 12.12 -8.38 11.63
N TYR A 366 11.22 -8.40 12.62
CA TYR A 366 9.78 -8.24 12.37
C TYR A 366 9.44 -6.89 11.71
N GLN A 367 10.23 -5.85 11.98
CA GLN A 367 9.93 -4.47 11.57
C GLN A 367 9.93 -4.34 10.05
N PHE A 368 10.76 -5.11 9.35
CA PHE A 368 10.84 -5.14 7.90
C PHE A 368 9.53 -5.59 7.26
N ASN A 369 9.00 -6.73 7.71
CA ASN A 369 7.74 -7.27 7.20
C ASN A 369 6.55 -6.37 7.59
N ILE A 370 6.49 -5.95 8.86
CA ILE A 370 5.37 -5.15 9.34
C ILE A 370 5.33 -3.81 8.62
N LEU A 371 6.48 -3.13 8.44
CA LEU A 371 6.53 -1.87 7.72
C LEU A 371 6.08 -2.01 6.25
N ALA A 372 6.34 -3.16 5.62
CA ALA A 372 5.81 -3.49 4.29
C ALA A 372 4.28 -3.51 4.28
N SER A 373 3.68 -4.16 5.29
CA SER A 373 2.23 -4.21 5.50
C SER A 373 1.68 -2.80 5.79
N VAL A 374 2.33 -2.01 6.64
CA VAL A 374 1.94 -0.60 6.92
C VAL A 374 1.81 0.19 5.62
N LEU A 375 2.85 0.19 4.79
CA LEU A 375 2.90 0.96 3.55
C LEU A 375 1.81 0.52 2.56
N THR A 376 1.53 -0.77 2.52
CA THR A 376 0.47 -1.34 1.68
C THR A 376 -0.91 -0.91 2.17
N SER A 377 -1.17 -1.03 3.48
CA SER A 377 -2.46 -0.69 4.07
C SER A 377 -2.76 0.81 4.00
N ILE A 378 -1.78 1.68 4.23
CA ILE A 378 -1.95 3.14 4.12
C ILE A 378 -2.30 3.54 2.68
N ARG A 379 -1.68 2.89 1.68
CA ARG A 379 -2.03 3.15 0.28
C ARG A 379 -3.46 2.71 -0.07
N GLN A 380 -3.94 1.61 0.52
CA GLN A 380 -5.28 1.09 0.28
C GLN A 380 -6.38 1.91 0.98
N HIS A 381 -6.13 2.36 2.21
CA HIS A 381 -7.13 3.03 3.05
C HIS A 381 -7.00 4.57 3.03
N GLY A 382 -5.87 5.11 2.57
CA GLY A 382 -5.67 6.55 2.41
C GLY A 382 -6.21 7.07 1.07
N ALA A 383 -6.89 8.22 1.10
CA ALA A 383 -7.33 8.94 -0.11
C ALA A 383 -6.16 9.50 -0.95
N SER A 384 -4.92 9.36 -0.46
CA SER A 384 -3.68 9.87 -1.06
C SER A 384 -3.10 9.01 -2.20
N GLY A 385 -3.96 8.57 -3.13
CA GLY A 385 -3.51 7.86 -4.33
C GLY A 385 -2.60 8.69 -5.27
N LYS A 386 -2.45 10.00 -5.02
CA LYS A 386 -1.66 10.92 -5.87
C LYS A 386 -0.26 11.27 -5.36
N HIS A 387 -0.01 11.29 -4.05
CA HIS A 387 1.28 11.74 -3.50
C HIS A 387 2.23 10.61 -3.09
N LEU A 388 1.75 9.36 -2.95
CA LEU A 388 2.63 8.20 -2.77
C LEU A 388 3.27 7.71 -4.08
N SER A 389 2.69 8.07 -5.23
CA SER A 389 3.02 7.54 -6.56
C SER A 389 4.19 8.25 -7.24
N GLU A 390 4.50 9.48 -6.81
CA GLU A 390 5.64 10.23 -7.34
C GLU A 390 6.93 9.87 -6.60
N GLY A 391 7.65 8.90 -7.16
CA GLY A 391 9.12 8.83 -7.09
C GLY A 391 9.72 8.39 -5.76
N GLU A 392 10.17 7.13 -5.71
CA GLU A 392 11.43 6.79 -4.99
C GLU A 392 11.48 7.00 -3.47
N ARG A 393 10.35 7.03 -2.75
CA ARG A 393 10.36 7.06 -1.26
C ARG A 393 10.05 5.70 -0.69
N SER A 394 10.97 4.78 -1.00
CA SER A 394 10.93 3.36 -0.69
C SER A 394 11.06 3.11 0.81
N MET A 395 10.64 1.93 1.27
CA MET A 395 10.94 1.39 2.61
C MET A 395 12.38 1.70 3.07
N LEU A 396 13.34 1.66 2.14
CA LEU A 396 14.73 2.06 2.34
C LEU A 396 14.91 3.46 2.96
N ALA A 397 14.16 4.46 2.52
CA ALA A 397 14.22 5.82 3.07
C ALA A 397 13.75 5.85 4.53
N LEU A 398 12.68 5.12 4.87
CA LEU A 398 12.19 5.03 6.25
C LEU A 398 13.23 4.41 7.18
N PHE A 399 13.88 3.33 6.75
CA PHE A 399 14.98 2.71 7.50
C PHE A 399 16.21 3.63 7.59
N LYS A 400 16.57 4.32 6.51
CA LYS A 400 17.69 5.26 6.50
C LYS A 400 17.46 6.41 7.49
N GLU A 401 16.35 7.12 7.38
CA GLU A 401 16.04 8.25 8.26
C GLU A 401 15.95 7.82 9.72
N SER A 402 15.38 6.64 10.00
CA SER A 402 15.32 6.08 11.35
C SER A 402 16.71 5.74 11.89
N ALA A 403 17.59 5.16 11.07
CA ALA A 403 18.97 4.85 11.45
C ALA A 403 19.80 6.13 11.68
N GLU A 404 19.66 7.13 10.81
CA GLU A 404 20.33 8.43 10.95
C GLU A 404 19.93 9.15 12.25
N LYS A 405 18.66 9.04 12.67
CA LYS A 405 18.19 9.61 13.95
C LYS A 405 18.88 8.99 15.16
N PHE A 406 19.26 7.72 15.09
CA PHE A 406 19.88 6.96 16.20
C PHE A 406 21.38 6.74 16.04
N MET A 407 22.04 7.36 15.05
CA MET A 407 23.43 7.06 14.69
C MET A 407 24.46 7.43 15.77
N ASN A 408 24.09 8.31 16.71
CA ASN A 408 24.96 8.79 17.79
C ASN A 408 24.58 8.20 19.16
N GLU A 409 23.62 7.28 19.21
CA GLU A 409 23.21 6.62 20.45
C GLU A 409 24.21 5.52 20.86
N GLU A 410 24.17 5.13 22.13
CA GLU A 410 25.06 4.11 22.69
C GLU A 410 24.72 2.68 22.18
N ASP A 411 25.69 1.77 22.32
CA ASP A 411 25.51 0.35 22.02
C ASP A 411 24.38 -0.26 22.86
N GLY A 412 23.40 -0.85 22.20
CA GLY A 412 22.19 -1.37 22.85
C GLY A 412 20.94 -0.54 22.58
N ALA A 413 21.06 0.62 21.93
CA ALA A 413 19.92 1.32 21.36
C ALA A 413 19.21 0.45 20.30
N ILE A 414 17.88 0.40 20.40
CA ILE A 414 17.00 -0.27 19.45
C ILE A 414 16.03 0.77 18.93
N ILE A 415 15.73 0.73 17.64
CA ILE A 415 14.78 1.67 17.05
C ILE A 415 13.35 1.20 17.38
N PRO A 416 12.58 1.92 18.21
CA PRO A 416 11.18 1.57 18.46
C PRO A 416 10.32 1.86 17.22
N PHE A 417 9.21 1.15 17.08
CA PHE A 417 8.43 1.14 15.84
C PHE A 417 7.76 2.50 15.53
N ASN A 418 7.51 3.33 16.55
CA ASN A 418 6.97 4.68 16.36
C ASN A 418 7.90 5.59 15.56
N ILE A 419 9.21 5.34 15.50
CA ILE A 419 10.16 6.20 14.78
C ILE A 419 9.88 6.20 13.27
N PHE A 420 9.40 5.08 12.73
CA PHE A 420 9.00 4.99 11.33
C PHE A 420 7.84 5.94 10.99
N TYR A 421 6.99 6.30 11.96
CA TYR A 421 5.94 7.30 11.76
C TYR A 421 6.54 8.67 11.42
N ASP A 422 7.62 9.09 12.08
CA ASP A 422 8.20 10.42 11.87
C ASP A 422 8.66 10.60 10.41
N ALA A 423 9.27 9.56 9.85
CA ALA A 423 9.69 9.53 8.46
C ALA A 423 8.48 9.43 7.51
N LEU A 424 7.45 8.66 7.88
CA LEU A 424 6.24 8.45 7.09
C LEU A 424 5.29 9.66 7.09
N ASN A 425 5.26 10.46 8.16
CA ASN A 425 4.37 11.61 8.34
C ASN A 425 4.55 12.69 7.25
N LYS A 426 5.74 12.78 6.65
CA LYS A 426 6.03 13.66 5.50
C LYS A 426 5.19 13.34 4.26
N PHE A 427 4.58 12.15 4.20
CA PHE A 427 3.85 11.63 3.04
C PHE A 427 2.38 11.32 3.36
N LEU A 428 1.95 11.53 4.59
CA LEU A 428 0.56 11.32 4.99
C LEU A 428 -0.32 12.50 4.60
N ASP A 429 -1.57 12.21 4.26
CA ASP A 429 -2.60 13.22 4.13
C ASP A 429 -2.79 14.01 5.43
N HIS A 430 -3.22 15.26 5.28
CA HIS A 430 -3.36 16.18 6.40
C HIS A 430 -4.34 15.64 7.46
N SER A 431 -5.38 14.88 7.07
CA SER A 431 -6.38 14.31 7.98
C SER A 431 -5.78 13.38 9.05
N HIS A 432 -4.74 12.62 8.72
CA HIS A 432 -4.09 11.69 9.64
C HIS A 432 -3.01 12.37 10.50
N SER A 433 -2.25 13.31 9.92
CA SER A 433 -1.20 14.04 10.65
C SER A 433 -1.76 15.04 11.67
N VAL A 434 -2.98 15.55 11.45
CA VAL A 434 -3.66 16.49 12.36
C VAL A 434 -3.91 15.88 13.73
N VAL A 435 -4.32 14.61 13.81
CA VAL A 435 -4.62 13.96 15.09
C VAL A 435 -3.37 13.90 15.97
N ILE A 436 -2.23 13.48 15.41
CA ILE A 436 -0.94 13.43 16.11
C ILE A 436 -0.45 14.84 16.48
N SER A 437 -0.60 15.80 15.56
CA SER A 437 -0.19 17.20 15.81
C SER A 437 -0.99 17.85 16.92
N ARG A 438 -2.31 17.61 16.98
CA ARG A 438 -3.18 18.07 18.07
C ARG A 438 -2.82 17.39 19.39
N ALA A 439 -2.49 16.09 19.38
CA ALA A 439 -2.05 15.38 20.57
C ALA A 439 -0.76 15.97 21.17
N LEU A 440 0.21 16.37 20.33
CA LEU A 440 1.43 17.05 20.77
C LEU A 440 1.16 18.40 21.46
N GLN A 441 0.12 19.11 21.04
CA GLN A 441 -0.27 20.42 21.57
C GLN A 441 -1.26 20.34 22.74
N ASN A 442 -1.77 19.14 23.07
CA ASN A 442 -2.76 18.95 24.12
C ASN A 442 -2.06 18.90 25.48
N ASP A 443 -2.33 19.87 26.36
CA ASP A 443 -1.69 19.99 27.68
C ASP A 443 -2.04 18.81 28.63
N TYR A 444 -3.10 18.03 28.37
CA TYR A 444 -3.41 16.81 29.13
C TYR A 444 -2.57 15.60 28.69
N ILE A 445 -2.20 15.54 27.40
CA ILE A 445 -1.39 14.45 26.82
C ILE A 445 0.10 14.76 26.96
N ASN A 446 0.48 16.01 26.69
CA ASN A 446 1.85 16.50 26.68
C ASN A 446 1.96 17.76 27.54
N PRO A 447 1.88 17.64 28.88
CA PRO A 447 1.83 18.78 29.79
C PRO A 447 3.09 19.67 29.73
N ASN A 448 4.24 19.07 29.41
CA ASN A 448 5.53 19.77 29.31
C ASN A 448 5.82 20.29 27.90
N ARG A 449 4.96 20.03 26.92
CA ARG A 449 5.17 20.37 25.49
C ARG A 449 6.50 19.86 24.95
N GLU A 450 6.83 18.62 25.33
CA GLU A 450 8.01 17.91 24.83
C GLU A 450 7.85 17.63 23.33
N GLU A 451 8.93 17.83 22.57
CA GLU A 451 8.93 17.47 21.14
C GLU A 451 8.80 15.95 20.95
N GLU A 452 9.41 15.17 21.85
CA GLU A 452 9.33 13.70 21.88
C GLU A 452 8.59 13.18 23.11
N ASN A 453 7.27 13.40 23.13
CA ASN A 453 6.45 12.93 24.23
C ASN A 453 6.10 11.43 24.12
N PHE A 454 6.19 10.69 25.25
CA PHE A 454 5.92 9.26 25.29
C PHE A 454 4.47 8.89 24.93
N ASN A 455 3.48 9.64 25.43
CA ASN A 455 2.06 9.36 25.16
C ASN A 455 1.75 9.52 23.67
N VAL A 456 2.32 10.55 23.05
CA VAL A 456 2.21 10.76 21.60
C VAL A 456 2.92 9.64 20.83
N ASN A 457 4.07 9.15 21.30
CA ASN A 457 4.77 8.04 20.65
C ASN A 457 3.95 6.73 20.69
N VAL A 458 3.21 6.47 21.78
CA VAL A 458 2.24 5.36 21.84
C VAL A 458 1.13 5.55 20.80
N LEU A 459 0.61 6.77 20.67
CA LEU A 459 -0.41 7.10 19.66
C LEU A 459 0.10 6.89 18.22
N LYS A 460 1.35 7.27 17.94
CA LYS A 460 2.03 7.01 16.65
C LYS A 460 2.14 5.51 16.38
N THR A 461 2.52 4.71 17.38
CA THR A 461 2.57 3.24 17.26
C THR A 461 1.20 2.65 16.89
N LEU A 462 0.14 3.08 17.58
CA LEU A 462 -1.23 2.64 17.29
C LEU A 462 -1.68 3.00 15.87
N PHE A 463 -1.33 4.20 15.40
CA PHE A 463 -1.58 4.60 14.02
C PHE A 463 -0.89 3.64 13.02
N MET A 464 0.39 3.33 13.25
CA MET A 464 1.17 2.48 12.36
C MET A 464 0.58 1.07 12.24
N ILE A 465 -0.01 0.52 13.30
CA ILE A 465 -0.58 -0.83 13.30
C ILE A 465 -2.09 -0.88 13.05
N LYS A 466 -2.77 0.26 12.84
CA LYS A 466 -4.24 0.33 12.76
C LYS A 466 -4.86 -0.60 11.72
N TYR A 467 -4.26 -0.69 10.53
CA TYR A 467 -4.78 -1.44 9.39
C TYR A 467 -3.98 -2.72 9.11
N ILE A 468 -3.36 -3.28 10.15
CA ILE A 468 -2.48 -4.45 10.05
C ILE A 468 -3.13 -5.57 10.85
N ASN A 469 -3.45 -6.67 10.18
CA ASN A 469 -4.10 -7.82 10.82
C ASN A 469 -3.08 -8.71 11.54
N GLU A 470 -1.81 -8.56 11.21
CA GLU A 470 -0.73 -9.38 11.75
C GLU A 470 -0.38 -9.04 13.20
N ILE A 471 -0.75 -7.87 13.72
CA ILE A 471 -0.46 -7.46 15.10
C ILE A 471 -1.74 -7.05 15.80
N GLU A 472 -2.04 -7.70 16.92
CA GLU A 472 -3.12 -7.24 17.79
C GLU A 472 -2.63 -6.03 18.60
N ALA A 473 -3.39 -4.93 18.58
CA ALA A 473 -3.07 -3.71 19.31
C ALA A 473 -3.41 -3.82 20.82
N ASN A 474 -2.87 -4.83 21.51
CA ASN A 474 -2.99 -5.02 22.95
C ASN A 474 -1.78 -4.42 23.71
N SER A 475 -1.89 -4.25 25.04
CA SER A 475 -0.84 -3.58 25.84
C SER A 475 0.52 -4.31 25.78
N GLU A 476 0.54 -5.64 25.68
CA GLU A 476 1.77 -6.45 25.56
C GLU A 476 2.51 -6.18 24.25
N ASN A 477 1.80 -6.21 23.13
CA ASN A 477 2.38 -5.99 21.80
C ASN A 477 2.81 -4.54 21.62
N ILE A 478 2.01 -3.57 22.10
CA ILE A 478 2.38 -2.15 22.07
C ILE A 478 3.66 -1.93 22.88
N THR A 479 3.79 -2.57 24.06
CA THR A 479 5.03 -2.53 24.85
C THR A 479 6.23 -3.03 24.05
N THR A 480 6.09 -4.15 23.33
CA THR A 480 7.14 -4.69 22.45
C THR A 480 7.53 -3.72 21.34
N LEU A 481 6.55 -3.07 20.70
CA LEU A 481 6.78 -2.09 19.63
C LEU A 481 7.48 -0.81 20.14
N MET A 482 7.37 -0.51 21.44
CA MET A 482 7.94 0.67 22.09
C MET A 482 9.32 0.43 22.72
N VAL A 483 9.90 -0.78 22.60
CA VAL A 483 11.25 -1.07 23.11
C VAL A 483 12.28 -0.21 22.38
N SER A 484 13.06 0.55 23.14
CA SER A 484 14.05 1.52 22.62
C SER A 484 15.49 1.21 23.04
N HIS A 485 15.68 0.30 23.99
CA HIS A 485 17.01 -0.11 24.45
C HIS A 485 17.00 -1.56 24.97
N LEU A 486 18.12 -2.26 24.79
CA LEU A 486 18.31 -3.64 25.28
C LEU A 486 18.32 -3.77 26.81
N ASP A 487 18.42 -2.66 27.53
CA ASP A 487 18.38 -2.61 29.01
C ASP A 487 17.06 -2.06 29.55
N ASN A 488 16.04 -1.86 28.70
CA ASN A 488 14.72 -1.47 29.19
C ASN A 488 14.15 -2.53 30.13
N ASP A 489 13.53 -2.11 31.24
CA ASP A 489 12.70 -3.01 32.05
C ASP A 489 11.31 -3.11 31.41
N ARG A 490 10.98 -4.29 30.87
CA ARG A 490 9.70 -4.54 30.20
C ARG A 490 8.50 -4.24 31.09
N ARG A 491 8.57 -4.52 32.40
CA ARG A 491 7.46 -4.27 33.33
C ARG A 491 7.23 -2.77 33.49
N VAL A 492 8.31 -2.01 33.69
CA VAL A 492 8.23 -0.54 33.82
C VAL A 492 7.76 0.09 32.51
N LEU A 493 8.21 -0.41 31.36
CA LEU A 493 7.74 0.06 30.06
C LEU A 493 6.25 -0.22 29.87
N LYS A 494 5.79 -1.42 30.25
CA LYS A 494 4.38 -1.79 30.18
C LYS A 494 3.49 -0.90 31.04
N GLU A 495 3.89 -0.62 32.29
CA GLU A 495 3.17 0.29 33.19
C GLU A 495 3.01 1.68 32.54
N LYS A 496 4.08 2.23 31.96
CA LYS A 496 4.03 3.50 31.23
C LYS A 496 3.13 3.46 29.99
N VAL A 497 3.14 2.35 29.25
CA VAL A 497 2.26 2.17 28.08
C VAL A 497 0.80 2.14 28.51
N GLU A 498 0.45 1.42 29.58
CA GLU A 498 -0.91 1.37 30.11
C GLU A 498 -1.40 2.75 30.57
N GLU A 499 -0.58 3.50 31.31
CA GLU A 499 -0.87 4.88 31.69
C GLU A 499 -1.10 5.79 30.46
N ALA A 500 -0.24 5.68 29.45
CA ALA A 500 -0.39 6.44 28.20
C ALA A 500 -1.69 6.08 27.46
N LEU A 501 -2.04 4.79 27.39
CA LEU A 501 -3.26 4.33 26.75
C LEU A 501 -4.52 4.85 27.47
N ASP A 502 -4.51 4.86 28.80
CA ASP A 502 -5.62 5.40 29.60
C ASP A 502 -5.82 6.90 29.33
N ILE A 503 -4.72 7.67 29.25
CA ILE A 503 -4.75 9.08 28.86
C ILE A 503 -5.35 9.23 27.45
N LEU A 504 -4.85 8.47 26.47
CA LEU A 504 -5.30 8.58 25.08
C LEU A 504 -6.77 8.19 24.89
N VAL A 505 -7.25 7.19 25.62
CA VAL A 505 -8.67 6.78 25.65
C VAL A 505 -9.53 7.89 26.28
N SER A 506 -9.09 8.48 27.39
CA SER A 506 -9.82 9.58 28.03
C SER A 506 -9.96 10.81 27.12
N GLN A 507 -8.98 11.03 26.24
CA GLN A 507 -8.97 12.13 25.26
C GLN A 507 -9.68 11.76 23.94
N MET A 508 -10.31 10.58 23.86
CA MET A 508 -11.00 10.06 22.68
C MET A 508 -10.12 9.97 21.44
N LEU A 509 -8.80 9.84 21.57
CA LEU A 509 -7.89 9.61 20.43
C LEU A 509 -7.76 8.12 20.11
N VAL A 510 -8.07 7.27 21.10
CA VAL A 510 -8.00 5.82 21.03
C VAL A 510 -9.28 5.24 21.58
N GLN A 511 -9.80 4.21 20.93
CA GLN A 511 -10.92 3.42 21.42
C GLN A 511 -10.42 2.10 21.99
N LYS A 512 -10.90 1.74 23.19
CA LYS A 512 -10.66 0.43 23.78
C LYS A 512 -11.82 -0.51 23.44
N ASN A 513 -11.52 -1.66 22.85
CA ASN A 513 -12.47 -2.73 22.57
C ASN A 513 -11.97 -4.04 23.19
N GLY A 514 -12.55 -4.43 24.33
CA GLY A 514 -11.99 -5.47 25.19
C GLY A 514 -10.55 -5.13 25.60
N ASN A 515 -9.59 -5.93 25.13
CA ASN A 515 -8.15 -5.74 25.38
C ASN A 515 -7.39 -5.06 24.23
N LEU A 516 -8.10 -4.65 23.17
CA LEU A 516 -7.51 -4.03 21.98
C LEU A 516 -7.70 -2.51 22.02
N TYR A 517 -6.69 -1.79 21.52
CA TYR A 517 -6.65 -0.34 21.44
C TYR A 517 -6.59 0.09 19.97
N ILE A 518 -7.55 0.89 19.53
CA ILE A 518 -7.71 1.28 18.13
C ILE A 518 -7.52 2.79 18.00
N PHE A 519 -6.60 3.22 17.14
CA PHE A 519 -6.42 4.63 16.80
C PHE A 519 -7.64 5.19 16.07
N LEU A 520 -8.10 6.38 16.46
CA LEU A 520 -9.23 7.06 15.84
C LEU A 520 -8.82 8.22 14.92
N THR A 521 -9.30 8.24 13.69
CA THR A 521 -9.16 9.39 12.76
C THR A 521 -10.01 10.57 13.23
N ASP A 522 -9.77 11.77 12.70
CA ASP A 522 -10.55 12.97 13.06
C ASP A 522 -12.07 12.74 12.86
N GLU A 523 -12.44 12.08 11.77
CA GLU A 523 -13.83 11.70 11.44
C GLU A 523 -14.40 10.67 12.42
N GLU A 524 -13.64 9.61 12.74
CA GLU A 524 -14.08 8.60 13.71
C GLU A 524 -14.19 9.16 15.13
N GLN A 525 -13.37 10.16 15.48
CA GLN A 525 -13.46 10.86 16.76
C GLN A 525 -14.75 11.69 16.84
N GLU A 526 -15.13 12.36 15.75
CA GLU A 526 -16.39 13.11 15.68
C GLU A 526 -17.58 12.18 15.85
N ILE A 527 -17.62 11.07 15.09
CA ILE A 527 -18.66 10.02 15.24
C ILE A 527 -18.70 9.49 16.68
N ASN A 528 -17.55 9.18 17.28
CA ASN A 528 -17.50 8.70 18.67
C ASN A 528 -18.03 9.74 19.67
N ARG A 529 -17.78 11.04 19.46
CA ARG A 529 -18.36 12.10 20.29
C ARG A 529 -19.87 12.17 20.13
N GLU A 530 -20.39 12.05 18.92
CA GLU A 530 -21.83 12.02 18.67
C GLU A 530 -22.51 10.81 19.32
N ILE A 531 -21.86 9.64 19.27
CA ILE A 531 -22.31 8.44 19.99
C ILE A 531 -22.29 8.66 21.49
N GLN A 532 -21.20 9.21 22.05
CA GLN A 532 -21.09 9.45 23.49
C GLN A 532 -22.12 10.46 24.02
N ASN A 533 -22.50 11.44 23.19
CA ASN A 533 -23.55 12.41 23.50
C ASN A 533 -24.98 11.84 23.43
N GLN A 534 -25.15 10.59 22.98
CA GLN A 534 -26.45 9.92 23.08
C GLN A 534 -26.80 9.66 24.55
N ASP A 535 -27.95 10.18 24.96
CA ASP A 535 -28.47 9.93 26.29
C ASP A 535 -29.15 8.55 26.36
N ILE A 536 -28.73 7.72 27.30
CA ILE A 536 -29.32 6.41 27.59
C ILE A 536 -29.56 6.36 29.09
N GLU A 537 -30.83 6.31 29.49
CA GLU A 537 -31.19 6.24 30.90
C GLU A 537 -30.71 4.92 31.52
N THR A 538 -30.25 4.98 32.77
CA THR A 538 -29.83 3.77 33.50
C THR A 538 -30.97 2.74 33.59
N THR A 539 -32.22 3.21 33.70
CA THR A 539 -33.43 2.38 33.65
C THR A 539 -33.52 1.53 32.39
N ASP A 540 -33.15 2.08 31.23
CA ASP A 540 -33.18 1.34 29.97
C ASP A 540 -32.08 0.29 29.90
N VAL A 541 -30.90 0.60 30.45
CA VAL A 541 -29.80 -0.38 30.58
C VAL A 541 -30.25 -1.55 31.44
N ILE A 542 -30.84 -1.29 32.62
CA ILE A 542 -31.34 -2.34 33.51
C ILE A 542 -32.47 -3.13 32.86
N ARG A 543 -33.36 -2.48 32.10
CA ARG A 543 -34.38 -3.20 31.31
C ARG A 543 -33.75 -4.15 30.31
N LYS A 544 -32.67 -3.73 29.63
CA LYS A 544 -31.95 -4.57 28.68
C LYS A 544 -31.24 -5.74 29.36
N VAL A 545 -30.64 -5.52 30.53
CA VAL A 545 -30.08 -6.59 31.38
C VAL A 545 -31.18 -7.58 31.79
N SER A 546 -32.35 -7.08 32.16
CA SER A 546 -33.52 -7.89 32.52
C SER A 546 -33.96 -8.78 31.35
N GLU A 547 -33.96 -8.26 30.12
CA GLU A 547 -34.17 -9.04 28.90
C GLU A 547 -33.12 -10.14 28.73
N LEU A 548 -31.82 -9.81 28.79
CA LEU A 548 -30.76 -10.80 28.63
C LEU A 548 -30.87 -11.94 29.65
N ILE A 549 -31.13 -11.61 30.92
CA ILE A 549 -31.22 -12.62 31.98
C ILE A 549 -32.48 -13.46 31.82
N PHE A 550 -33.65 -12.86 31.65
CA PHE A 550 -34.92 -13.58 31.74
C PHE A 550 -35.56 -13.98 30.40
N ALA A 551 -34.99 -13.55 29.27
CA ALA A 551 -35.36 -14.01 27.93
C ALA A 551 -34.34 -15.01 27.37
N ASP A 552 -33.04 -14.78 27.61
CA ASP A 552 -31.98 -15.56 26.95
C ASP A 552 -31.31 -16.59 27.87
N ILE A 553 -30.93 -16.19 29.10
CA ILE A 553 -30.19 -17.07 30.04
C ILE A 553 -31.16 -17.97 30.83
N TYR A 554 -32.19 -17.40 31.43
CA TYR A 554 -33.15 -18.07 32.30
C TYR A 554 -34.58 -17.71 31.91
N PHE A 555 -35.04 -18.32 30.81
CA PHE A 555 -36.35 -18.08 30.21
C PHE A 555 -37.52 -18.80 30.91
N GLU A 556 -37.25 -19.62 31.93
CA GLU A 556 -38.31 -20.34 32.64
C GLU A 556 -39.18 -19.38 33.46
N GLU A 557 -40.49 -19.39 33.19
CA GLU A 557 -41.45 -18.55 33.94
C GLU A 557 -41.96 -19.23 35.22
N LYS A 558 -41.67 -20.52 35.40
CA LYS A 558 -42.11 -21.31 36.54
C LYS A 558 -41.06 -22.30 36.99
N VAL A 559 -40.82 -22.37 38.30
CA VAL A 559 -39.94 -23.36 38.90
C VAL A 559 -40.71 -24.65 39.15
N LYS A 560 -40.14 -25.80 38.73
CA LYS A 560 -40.69 -27.14 38.99
C LYS A 560 -39.94 -27.79 40.15
N VAL A 561 -40.67 -28.38 41.09
CA VAL A 561 -40.04 -29.02 42.26
C VAL A 561 -39.65 -30.46 41.93
N ALA A 562 -38.36 -30.67 41.69
CA ALA A 562 -37.78 -31.96 41.28
C ALA A 562 -38.13 -33.11 42.24
N ASN A 563 -38.11 -32.84 43.56
CA ASN A 563 -38.38 -33.82 44.62
C ASN A 563 -39.83 -34.38 44.60
N PHE A 564 -40.74 -33.77 43.85
CA PHE A 564 -42.13 -34.23 43.67
C PHE A 564 -42.43 -34.70 42.24
N LYS A 565 -41.44 -35.25 41.52
CA LYS A 565 -41.56 -35.66 40.12
C LYS A 565 -42.07 -34.53 39.22
N ASN A 566 -41.69 -33.28 39.51
CA ASN A 566 -42.15 -32.08 38.79
C ASN A 566 -43.67 -31.88 38.76
N ARG A 567 -44.43 -32.48 39.68
CA ARG A 567 -45.90 -32.29 39.76
C ARG A 567 -46.32 -30.88 40.15
N TYR A 568 -45.47 -30.15 40.87
CA TYR A 568 -45.75 -28.80 41.31
C TYR A 568 -44.89 -27.81 40.52
N SER A 569 -45.55 -26.79 39.98
CA SER A 569 -44.93 -25.73 39.17
C SER A 569 -45.43 -24.38 39.69
N PHE A 570 -44.50 -23.54 40.14
CA PHE A 570 -44.80 -22.25 40.75
C PHE A 570 -44.23 -21.14 39.88
N GLY A 571 -45.08 -20.18 39.52
CA GLY A 571 -44.60 -18.92 38.95
C GLY A 571 -43.90 -18.10 40.02
N PHE A 572 -42.99 -17.24 39.59
CA PHE A 572 -42.23 -16.35 40.47
C PHE A 572 -42.07 -14.98 39.82
N ASN A 573 -41.96 -13.98 40.68
CA ASN A 573 -41.72 -12.60 40.30
C ASN A 573 -40.28 -12.45 39.78
N ARG A 574 -40.06 -11.62 38.76
CA ARG A 574 -38.75 -11.43 38.11
C ARG A 574 -38.39 -9.95 38.11
N MET A 575 -37.29 -9.62 38.77
CA MET A 575 -36.84 -8.25 38.96
C MET A 575 -35.31 -8.17 38.81
N VAL A 576 -34.85 -7.05 38.24
CA VAL A 576 -33.43 -6.68 38.24
C VAL A 576 -33.36 -5.32 38.92
N ASP A 577 -32.56 -5.21 39.97
CA ASP A 577 -32.56 -4.11 40.93
C ASP A 577 -33.99 -3.81 41.40
N ASP A 578 -34.50 -2.60 41.17
CA ASP A 578 -35.87 -2.20 41.51
C ASP A 578 -36.85 -2.30 40.32
N LEU A 579 -36.41 -2.86 39.18
CA LEU A 579 -37.16 -2.85 37.92
C LEU A 579 -37.74 -4.23 37.58
N PRO A 580 -39.08 -4.36 37.50
CA PRO A 580 -39.72 -5.62 37.14
C PRO A 580 -39.53 -5.94 35.65
N TYR A 581 -39.18 -7.19 35.33
CA TYR A 581 -39.00 -7.66 33.94
C TYR A 581 -40.30 -7.61 33.13
N LYS A 582 -41.43 -7.96 33.77
CA LYS A 582 -42.78 -7.85 33.20
C LYS A 582 -43.70 -7.18 34.22
N SER A 583 -44.74 -6.51 33.75
CA SER A 583 -45.68 -5.75 34.59
C SER A 583 -46.51 -6.62 35.54
N SER A 584 -46.62 -7.92 35.27
CA SER A 584 -47.35 -8.87 36.13
C SER A 584 -46.43 -9.46 37.20
N GLN A 585 -46.55 -8.97 38.43
CA GLN A 585 -45.82 -9.45 39.61
C GLN A 585 -46.83 -9.96 40.65
N ILE A 586 -47.49 -11.07 40.34
CA ILE A 586 -48.65 -11.60 41.10
C ILE A 586 -48.30 -12.79 41.99
N PHE A 587 -47.03 -13.19 42.05
CA PHE A 587 -46.60 -14.39 42.74
C PHE A 587 -46.10 -14.09 44.17
N ASP A 588 -46.14 -15.09 45.04
CA ASP A 588 -45.80 -14.96 46.48
C ASP A 588 -44.30 -14.81 46.76
N PHE A 589 -43.45 -15.08 45.76
CA PHE A 589 -42.00 -14.98 45.83
C PHE A 589 -41.41 -14.62 44.47
N GLY A 590 -40.19 -14.08 44.46
CA GLY A 590 -39.46 -13.68 43.27
C GLY A 590 -37.97 -13.97 43.29
N ALA A 591 -37.37 -13.80 42.12
CA ALA A 591 -35.94 -13.73 41.92
C ALA A 591 -35.57 -12.27 41.61
N ILE A 592 -34.74 -11.69 42.48
CA ILE A 592 -34.25 -10.32 42.39
C ILE A 592 -32.76 -10.38 42.09
N ILE A 593 -32.38 -9.97 40.89
CA ILE A 593 -30.97 -9.86 40.50
C ILE A 593 -30.46 -8.49 40.91
N ILE A 594 -29.35 -8.42 41.64
CA ILE A 594 -28.71 -7.18 42.06
C ILE A 594 -27.51 -6.93 41.16
N THR A 595 -27.55 -5.84 40.41
CA THR A 595 -26.48 -5.41 39.52
C THR A 595 -25.51 -4.46 40.21
N PRO A 596 -24.29 -4.25 39.66
CA PRO A 596 -23.33 -3.26 40.16
C PRO A 596 -23.83 -1.81 40.21
N TYR A 597 -24.93 -1.47 39.55
CA TYR A 597 -25.54 -0.14 39.66
C TYR A 597 -26.44 0.02 40.90
N SER A 598 -26.76 -1.08 41.58
CA SER A 598 -27.57 -1.06 42.80
C SER A 598 -26.75 -0.66 44.03
N GLU A 599 -27.32 0.17 44.89
CA GLU A 599 -26.68 0.61 46.15
C GLU A 599 -26.41 -0.55 47.12
N ILE A 600 -27.15 -1.67 46.98
CA ILE A 600 -27.04 -2.85 47.85
C ILE A 600 -26.13 -3.95 47.29
N ASN A 601 -25.51 -3.74 46.12
CA ASN A 601 -24.58 -4.70 45.53
C ASN A 601 -23.35 -4.92 46.43
N GLY A 602 -22.94 -6.18 46.59
CA GLY A 602 -21.81 -6.55 47.45
C GLY A 602 -22.07 -6.42 48.96
N GLN A 603 -23.27 -6.01 49.39
CA GLN A 603 -23.64 -5.88 50.80
C GLN A 603 -24.26 -7.19 51.34
N ASP A 604 -23.46 -8.25 51.47
CA ASP A 604 -23.92 -9.60 51.88
C ASP A 604 -24.78 -9.59 53.15
N SER A 605 -24.41 -8.82 54.18
CA SER A 605 -25.19 -8.72 55.42
C SER A 605 -26.58 -8.11 55.21
N ASN A 606 -26.69 -7.12 54.31
CA ASN A 606 -27.95 -6.46 53.99
C ASN A 606 -28.85 -7.37 53.16
N LEU A 607 -28.28 -8.01 52.13
CA LEU A 607 -29.00 -8.97 51.28
C LEU A 607 -29.51 -10.18 52.06
N ARG A 608 -28.74 -10.71 53.02
CA ARG A 608 -29.19 -11.79 53.92
C ARG A 608 -30.33 -11.36 54.82
N MET A 609 -30.29 -10.12 55.33
CA MET A 609 -31.37 -9.58 56.14
C MET A 609 -32.66 -9.46 55.31
N LEU A 610 -32.57 -8.92 54.09
CA LEU A 610 -33.69 -8.79 53.16
C LEU A 610 -34.28 -10.16 52.78
N SER A 611 -33.42 -11.14 52.47
CA SER A 611 -33.84 -12.51 52.15
C SER A 611 -34.49 -13.22 53.35
N SER A 612 -34.02 -12.94 54.58
CA SER A 612 -34.59 -13.52 55.80
C SER A 612 -35.93 -12.88 56.20
N ALA A 613 -36.14 -11.61 55.84
CA ALA A 613 -37.38 -10.89 56.12
C ALA A 613 -38.47 -11.11 55.06
N GLY A 614 -38.07 -11.38 53.82
CA GLY A 614 -38.95 -11.60 52.67
C GLY A 614 -39.09 -13.08 52.28
N LYS A 615 -39.74 -13.30 51.13
CA LYS A 615 -39.84 -14.62 50.47
C LYS A 615 -38.98 -14.70 49.21
N ASP A 616 -38.27 -13.63 48.89
CA ASP A 616 -37.56 -13.46 47.63
C ASP A 616 -36.12 -13.98 47.72
N VAL A 617 -35.65 -14.45 46.56
CA VAL A 617 -34.28 -14.89 46.36
C VAL A 617 -33.49 -13.75 45.74
N TYR A 618 -32.42 -13.33 46.41
CA TYR A 618 -31.51 -12.31 45.93
C TYR A 618 -30.30 -12.96 45.28
N VAL A 619 -29.95 -12.53 44.07
CA VAL A 619 -28.76 -12.96 43.33
C VAL A 619 -27.86 -11.75 43.18
N ASP A 620 -26.78 -11.72 43.95
CA ASP A 620 -25.80 -10.63 43.90
C ASP A 620 -24.78 -10.89 42.79
N LEU A 621 -24.76 -10.02 41.78
CA LEU A 621 -23.75 -10.09 40.73
C LEU A 621 -22.39 -9.56 41.21
N PRO A 622 -21.27 -9.99 40.62
CA PRO A 622 -19.96 -9.44 40.94
C PRO A 622 -19.95 -7.92 40.79
N ASN A 623 -19.29 -7.20 41.72
CA ASN A 623 -19.18 -5.74 41.71
C ASN A 623 -18.20 -5.27 40.61
N ASP A 624 -18.58 -5.46 39.37
CA ASP A 624 -17.87 -5.06 38.16
C ASP A 624 -18.85 -4.48 37.14
N ALA A 625 -18.82 -3.17 36.97
CA ALA A 625 -19.69 -2.47 36.04
C ALA A 625 -19.22 -2.53 34.57
N GLY A 626 -18.10 -3.21 34.26
CA GLY A 626 -17.53 -3.30 32.92
C GLY A 626 -18.56 -3.71 31.86
N PHE A 627 -19.28 -4.81 32.11
CA PHE A 627 -20.33 -5.29 31.20
C PHE A 627 -21.48 -4.29 31.02
N LEU A 628 -21.92 -3.64 32.09
CA LEU A 628 -23.01 -2.65 32.03
C LEU A 628 -22.60 -1.40 31.23
N ASN A 629 -21.34 -1.00 31.33
CA ASN A 629 -20.80 0.11 30.57
C ASN A 629 -20.72 -0.23 29.07
N GLU A 630 -20.28 -1.45 28.72
CA GLU A 630 -20.26 -1.93 27.34
C GLU A 630 -21.68 -2.04 26.75
N LEU A 631 -22.64 -2.57 27.53
CA LEU A 631 -24.04 -2.64 27.12
C LEU A 631 -24.62 -1.25 26.87
N ARG A 632 -24.34 -0.28 27.75
CA ARG A 632 -24.75 1.12 27.55
C ARG A 632 -24.15 1.72 26.30
N LEU A 633 -22.87 1.46 26.02
CA LEU A 633 -22.22 1.91 24.79
C LEU A 633 -22.88 1.30 23.55
N SER A 634 -23.20 0.01 23.56
CA SER A 634 -23.95 -0.65 22.48
C SER A 634 -25.30 0.01 22.24
N MET A 635 -26.04 0.32 23.30
CA MET A 635 -27.33 1.02 23.20
C MET A 635 -27.18 2.45 22.66
N LYS A 636 -26.11 3.16 23.02
CA LYS A 636 -25.79 4.48 22.44
C LYS A 636 -25.54 4.37 20.94
N ILE A 637 -24.79 3.35 20.50
CA ILE A 637 -24.52 3.09 19.08
C ILE A 637 -25.83 2.78 18.33
N GLU A 638 -26.69 1.91 18.84
CA GLU A 638 -27.99 1.59 18.23
C GLU A 638 -28.89 2.82 18.10
N LYS A 639 -28.91 3.67 19.14
CA LYS A 639 -29.66 4.93 19.13
C LYS A 639 -29.09 5.93 18.12
N PHE A 640 -27.78 6.01 18.00
CA PHE A 640 -27.11 6.83 16.98
C PHE A 640 -27.46 6.33 15.57
N LEU A 641 -27.35 5.03 15.31
CA LEU A 641 -27.65 4.43 14.00
C LEU A 641 -29.11 4.60 13.57
N SER A 642 -30.05 4.59 14.53
CA SER A 642 -31.48 4.78 14.28
C SER A 642 -31.91 6.25 14.16
N SER A 643 -31.01 7.21 14.44
CA SER A 643 -31.28 8.64 14.30
C SER A 643 -31.11 9.10 12.84
N PRO A 644 -31.96 10.03 12.32
CA PRO A 644 -31.92 10.48 10.92
C PRO A 644 -30.62 11.20 10.51
N SER A 645 -29.75 11.52 11.47
CA SER A 645 -28.41 12.09 11.28
C SER A 645 -27.46 11.19 10.46
N THR A 646 -27.70 9.88 10.44
CA THR A 646 -26.90 8.91 9.66
C THR A 646 -27.04 9.06 8.14
N SER A 647 -28.08 9.76 7.67
CA SER A 647 -28.35 9.98 6.24
C SER A 647 -27.31 10.88 5.52
N ASN A 648 -26.46 11.58 6.29
CA ASN A 648 -25.48 12.54 5.80
C ASN A 648 -24.01 12.11 6.02
N ILE A 649 -23.78 10.88 6.47
CA ILE A 649 -22.42 10.32 6.59
C ILE A 649 -22.00 9.86 5.18
N PRO A 650 -20.85 10.31 4.64
CA PRO A 650 -20.37 9.98 3.29
C PRO A 650 -20.24 8.49 2.99
#